data_AF-A0A537RZU8-F1
#
_entry.id   AF-A0A537RZU8-F1
#
_cell.length_a   1.000
_cell.length_b   1.000
_cell.length_c   1.000
_cell.angle_alpha   90.00
_cell.angle_beta   90.00
_cell.angle_gamma   90.00
#
_symmetry.space_group_name_H-M   'P 1'
#
loop_
_entity.id
_entity.type
_entity.pdbx_description
1 polymer ?
#
loop_
_entity_poly.entity_id
_entity_poly.type
_entity_poly.pdbx_seq_one_letter_code
_entity_poly.pdbx_strand_id
1 'polypeptide(L)'
;LAKGFIGTPHVDTNSRLCMASSVAGHRRAFGADVVPQCYDDLELADLVVLAGSNAAWCHPILYQRIQTARGERGMRVVNIDPRRTATSEGVDLQLSIRSGTDGVLWSGLLVWLAEHRLIDTEFINAHTQGFFAALWAARGIAPDIAAIAAATGLDARDVDRFYDWFASTPRVVSCYSQGVNQSAQGTDKVNAIINCHLATGRIGKPGSGPLSLTGQPNAMGGREVGGLANMLAAHMGFSAPERDRVRRFWNAPSLVGGEGLKAVDMFDAVADGRIKAVWIMGTNPAVSLPRADAVRAALSRLQLLVVADNVASNDTVSLAHIALPAAAWGEKDGTVTNSERCISRQRAFLRPPERARPDWWMLSQVARRLGHGQAFAYRCAADIFEEHARLSGFENGGSRAFDISGRSGLSREAFDQLMPFQWPCRAGEGPTERLLGDGRFFTPDRKARFVAIAEPRLSAAVSRARPFVLNTGRIRDQWHTMTRTGLSPRLTAHLSEPFAEIHPDDAASMGLVQGALARVSTTYGAAVVRVLVNRGQQRGTLFVPIHWSAENSSGGRIGALVQPATDPHSGQPEAKATPARIAPLAVSHYGLALSRQPVRRSGLAYWAAARTSFGHILHFALDAPGGGWLPWQHTMLPEGDTLTFADAAAGAYRAAVLRDGRLEAMIFVGPTPTLPAPEWLKSQFERTVIPVAERRALLAGRPIQGGSEEGPVVCVCFQVGAARIAAAIAEGSRTIEKIGARLGAGTNCGSCVPELHRLLAAKAPTPKSAAESAHEPA
;
A
#
# COMPACT_ATOMS: atom_id res chain seq x y z
N LEU A 1 -28.90 -1.43 -0.96
CA LEU A 1 -29.50 -0.10 -1.23
C LEU A 1 -29.32 0.35 -2.67
N ALA A 2 -28.10 0.72 -3.09
CA ALA A 2 -27.85 1.34 -4.41
C ALA A 2 -28.36 0.53 -5.61
N LYS A 3 -27.90 -0.72 -5.76
CA LYS A 3 -28.17 -1.57 -6.94
C LYS A 3 -29.59 -2.14 -7.03
N GLY A 4 -30.22 -2.43 -5.89
CA GLY A 4 -31.52 -3.12 -5.84
C GLY A 4 -32.73 -2.20 -5.67
N PHE A 5 -32.54 -1.01 -5.09
CA PHE A 5 -33.65 -0.17 -4.61
C PHE A 5 -33.58 1.24 -5.21
N ILE A 6 -32.41 1.90 -5.14
CA ILE A 6 -32.20 3.17 -5.85
C ILE A 6 -32.13 2.94 -7.36
N GLY A 7 -31.61 1.78 -7.79
CA GLY A 7 -31.47 1.44 -9.21
C GLY A 7 -30.26 2.08 -9.89
N THR A 8 -29.23 2.46 -9.14
CA THR A 8 -27.96 2.93 -9.72
C THR A 8 -26.93 1.80 -9.77
N PRO A 9 -26.30 1.55 -10.94
CA PRO A 9 -25.25 0.54 -11.05
C PRO A 9 -23.89 1.08 -10.56
N HIS A 10 -23.77 2.40 -10.32
CA HIS A 10 -22.53 3.10 -9.98
C HIS A 10 -22.16 2.91 -8.51
N VAL A 11 -21.62 1.74 -8.18
CA VAL A 11 -21.02 1.44 -6.88
C VAL A 11 -19.64 0.85 -7.13
N ASP A 12 -18.59 1.45 -6.59
CA ASP A 12 -17.25 0.89 -6.63
C ASP A 12 -16.56 1.03 -5.27
N THR A 13 -15.49 0.27 -5.06
CA THR A 13 -14.69 0.35 -3.82
C THR A 13 -13.21 0.51 -4.13
N ASN A 14 -12.42 0.79 -3.09
CA ASN A 14 -10.96 0.82 -3.18
C ASN A 14 -10.34 -0.49 -3.68
N SER A 15 -11.08 -1.62 -3.68
CA SER A 15 -10.66 -2.84 -4.36
C SER A 15 -10.35 -2.61 -5.84
N ARG A 16 -11.02 -1.64 -6.50
CA ARG A 16 -10.69 -1.19 -7.86
C ARG A 16 -9.25 -0.70 -8.01
N LEU A 17 -8.78 0.06 -7.03
CA LEU A 17 -7.45 0.66 -7.03
C LEU A 17 -6.37 -0.30 -6.52
N CYS A 18 -6.73 -1.50 -6.08
CA CYS A 18 -5.84 -2.40 -5.33
C CYS A 18 -5.73 -3.80 -5.96
N MET A 19 -6.84 -4.51 -6.13
CA MET A 19 -6.86 -5.95 -6.44
C MET A 19 -7.77 -6.31 -7.62
N ALA A 20 -8.34 -5.33 -8.32
CA ALA A 20 -9.27 -5.62 -9.42
C ALA A 20 -8.61 -6.42 -10.55
N SER A 21 -7.33 -6.20 -10.84
CA SER A 21 -6.57 -7.01 -11.80
C SER A 21 -6.49 -8.48 -11.37
N SER A 22 -6.29 -8.77 -10.08
CA SER A 22 -6.37 -10.14 -9.55
C SER A 22 -7.75 -10.75 -9.73
N VAL A 23 -8.83 -10.00 -9.44
CA VAL A 23 -10.23 -10.45 -9.64
C VAL A 23 -10.43 -10.87 -11.10
N ALA A 24 -10.06 -9.99 -12.03
CA ALA A 24 -10.24 -10.23 -13.45
C ALA A 24 -9.38 -11.41 -13.93
N GLY A 25 -8.15 -11.54 -13.42
CA GLY A 25 -7.25 -12.64 -13.74
C GLY A 25 -7.80 -13.99 -13.26
N HIS A 26 -8.29 -14.06 -12.02
CA HIS A 26 -8.95 -15.25 -11.48
C HIS A 26 -10.23 -15.59 -12.24
N ARG A 27 -11.06 -14.60 -12.60
CA ARG A 27 -12.26 -14.85 -13.41
C ARG A 27 -11.91 -15.41 -14.80
N ARG A 28 -10.88 -14.86 -15.46
CA ARG A 28 -10.41 -15.36 -16.77
C ARG A 28 -9.88 -16.79 -16.69
N ALA A 29 -9.09 -17.11 -15.66
CA ALA A 29 -8.43 -18.41 -15.52
C ALA A 29 -9.31 -19.49 -14.86
N PHE A 30 -10.01 -19.15 -13.78
CA PHE A 30 -10.74 -20.10 -12.92
C PHE A 30 -12.26 -19.99 -13.06
N GLY A 31 -12.78 -18.98 -13.76
CA GLY A 31 -14.22 -18.73 -13.91
C GLY A 31 -14.87 -17.99 -12.73
N ALA A 32 -14.14 -17.73 -11.65
CA ALA A 32 -14.64 -17.04 -10.47
C ALA A 32 -13.56 -16.19 -9.79
N ASP A 33 -13.98 -15.24 -8.97
CA ASP A 33 -13.07 -14.54 -8.04
C ASP A 33 -12.77 -15.45 -6.85
N VAL A 34 -11.71 -16.24 -6.99
CA VAL A 34 -11.28 -17.22 -5.97
C VAL A 34 -9.78 -17.10 -5.75
N VAL A 35 -9.38 -17.22 -4.48
CA VAL A 35 -7.98 -17.40 -4.08
C VAL A 35 -7.86 -18.88 -3.73
N PRO A 36 -7.06 -19.70 -4.42
CA PRO A 36 -7.00 -21.15 -4.12
C PRO A 36 -6.24 -21.51 -2.84
N GLN A 37 -5.33 -20.65 -2.37
CA GLN A 37 -4.40 -20.92 -1.27
C GLN A 37 -4.96 -20.53 0.09
N CYS A 38 -4.28 -21.01 1.14
CA CYS A 38 -4.33 -20.44 2.49
C CYS A 38 -2.95 -19.93 2.92
N TYR A 39 -2.86 -19.20 4.03
CA TYR A 39 -1.57 -18.65 4.49
C TYR A 39 -0.58 -19.71 4.93
N ASP A 40 -1.04 -20.90 5.34
CA ASP A 40 -0.16 -22.03 5.69
C ASP A 40 0.66 -22.51 4.49
N ASP A 41 0.22 -22.21 3.26
CA ASP A 41 1.00 -22.49 2.06
C ASP A 41 2.31 -21.69 2.02
N LEU A 42 2.41 -20.56 2.73
CA LEU A 42 3.64 -19.78 2.83
C LEU A 42 4.71 -20.50 3.64
N GLU A 43 4.35 -21.15 4.75
CA GLU A 43 5.32 -21.93 5.52
C GLU A 43 5.59 -23.30 4.90
N LEU A 44 4.65 -23.87 4.15
CA LEU A 44 4.80 -25.18 3.50
C LEU A 44 5.57 -25.14 2.18
N ALA A 45 5.72 -23.97 1.57
CA ALA A 45 6.50 -23.77 0.35
C ALA A 45 7.99 -24.12 0.55
N ASP A 46 8.64 -24.54 -0.53
CA ASP A 46 10.10 -24.68 -0.59
C ASP A 46 10.73 -23.56 -1.43
N LEU A 47 9.91 -22.85 -2.23
CA LEU A 47 10.24 -21.59 -2.89
C LEU A 47 9.07 -20.60 -2.77
N VAL A 48 9.35 -19.40 -2.26
CA VAL A 48 8.42 -18.27 -2.29
C VAL A 48 8.92 -17.21 -3.27
N VAL A 49 8.06 -16.82 -4.21
CA VAL A 49 8.35 -15.73 -5.16
C VAL A 49 7.51 -14.52 -4.80
N LEU A 50 8.14 -13.43 -4.36
CA LEU A 50 7.50 -12.14 -4.11
C LEU A 50 7.56 -11.30 -5.39
N ALA A 51 6.41 -11.01 -6.01
CA ALA A 51 6.33 -10.27 -7.27
C ALA A 51 5.60 -8.93 -7.11
N GLY A 52 6.32 -7.83 -7.32
CA GLY A 52 5.79 -6.47 -7.18
C GLY A 52 5.27 -6.20 -5.77
N SER A 53 6.01 -6.65 -4.75
CA SER A 53 5.61 -6.63 -3.34
C SER A 53 6.77 -6.20 -2.44
N ASN A 54 6.56 -5.16 -1.63
CA ASN A 54 7.41 -4.85 -0.48
C ASN A 54 6.78 -5.44 0.79
N ALA A 55 6.81 -6.77 0.89
CA ALA A 55 6.14 -7.54 1.93
C ALA A 55 6.62 -7.16 3.35
N ALA A 56 7.90 -6.84 3.52
CA ALA A 56 8.47 -6.43 4.80
C ALA A 56 7.75 -5.21 5.43
N TRP A 57 7.18 -4.33 4.60
CA TRP A 57 6.43 -3.16 5.07
C TRP A 57 4.92 -3.29 4.88
N CYS A 58 4.47 -3.90 3.79
CA CYS A 58 3.05 -3.95 3.45
C CYS A 58 2.33 -5.13 4.11
N HIS A 59 3.05 -6.21 4.41
CA HIS A 59 2.51 -7.46 4.98
C HIS A 59 3.47 -8.03 6.03
N PRO A 60 3.87 -7.25 7.05
CA PRO A 60 4.97 -7.61 7.95
C PRO A 60 4.77 -8.94 8.68
N ILE A 61 3.53 -9.29 9.04
CA ILE A 61 3.21 -10.57 9.69
C ILE A 61 3.45 -11.76 8.74
N LEU A 62 3.01 -11.65 7.49
CA LEU A 62 3.23 -12.71 6.49
C LEU A 62 4.71 -12.80 6.12
N TYR A 63 5.40 -11.67 6.01
CA TYR A 63 6.84 -11.63 5.77
C TYR A 63 7.61 -12.30 6.91
N GLN A 64 7.26 -12.06 8.17
CA GLN A 64 7.87 -12.77 9.30
C GLN A 64 7.65 -14.28 9.23
N ARG A 65 6.43 -14.75 8.92
CA ARG A 65 6.14 -16.19 8.72
C ARG A 65 7.05 -16.80 7.65
N ILE A 66 7.22 -16.09 6.51
CA ILE A 66 8.14 -16.50 5.43
C ILE A 66 9.60 -16.56 5.92
N GLN A 67 10.08 -15.53 6.62
CA GLN A 67 11.47 -15.51 7.10
C GLN A 67 11.74 -16.60 8.15
N THR A 68 10.78 -16.88 9.04
CA THR A 68 10.86 -17.99 10.00
C THR A 68 10.96 -19.33 9.27
N ALA A 69 10.03 -19.60 8.34
CA ALA A 69 10.05 -20.83 7.55
C ALA A 69 11.33 -20.97 6.71
N ARG A 70 11.88 -19.86 6.20
CA ARG A 70 13.19 -19.84 5.51
C ARG A 70 14.32 -20.28 6.43
N GLY A 71 14.36 -19.77 7.66
CA GLY A 71 15.37 -20.14 8.65
C GLY A 71 15.26 -21.60 9.12
N GLU A 72 14.03 -22.11 9.29
CA GLU A 72 13.77 -23.44 9.84
C GLU A 72 13.79 -24.56 8.80
N ARG A 73 13.31 -24.29 7.58
CA ARG A 73 13.10 -25.31 6.53
C ARG A 73 14.05 -25.18 5.35
N GLY A 74 14.91 -24.15 5.31
CA GLY A 74 15.78 -23.88 4.16
C GLY A 74 15.03 -23.45 2.90
N MET A 75 13.80 -22.93 3.04
CA MET A 75 13.02 -22.38 1.93
C MET A 75 13.78 -21.25 1.23
N ARG A 76 13.74 -21.22 -0.10
CA ARG A 76 14.30 -20.11 -0.90
C ARG A 76 13.27 -19.01 -1.12
N VAL A 77 13.71 -17.76 -1.14
CA VAL A 77 12.86 -16.60 -1.45
C VAL A 77 13.46 -15.83 -2.63
N VAL A 78 12.61 -15.54 -3.62
CA VAL A 78 12.93 -14.69 -4.78
C VAL A 78 12.11 -13.41 -4.67
N ASN A 79 12.73 -12.24 -4.86
CA ASN A 79 12.02 -10.96 -4.94
C ASN A 79 12.14 -10.34 -6.34
N ILE A 80 11.02 -10.16 -7.02
CA ILE A 80 10.88 -9.49 -8.30
C ILE A 80 10.31 -8.09 -8.03
N ASP A 81 11.19 -7.09 -7.99
CA ASP A 81 10.82 -5.70 -7.76
C ASP A 81 11.87 -4.78 -8.41
N PRO A 82 11.50 -3.76 -9.22
CA PRO A 82 12.47 -2.81 -9.77
C PRO A 82 13.36 -2.17 -8.70
N ARG A 83 12.83 -2.01 -7.49
CA ARG A 83 13.51 -1.36 -6.37
C ARG A 83 14.13 -2.40 -5.45
N ARG A 84 15.34 -2.09 -4.98
CA ARG A 84 15.90 -2.76 -3.81
C ARG A 84 15.30 -2.12 -2.56
N THR A 85 14.50 -2.89 -1.83
CA THR A 85 13.79 -2.45 -0.64
C THR A 85 14.20 -3.27 0.58
N ALA A 86 13.60 -2.98 1.73
CA ALA A 86 13.73 -3.77 2.95
C ALA A 86 13.39 -5.27 2.75
N THR A 87 12.54 -5.59 1.76
CA THR A 87 12.26 -6.99 1.38
C THR A 87 13.47 -7.63 0.69
N SER A 88 14.22 -6.88 -0.12
CA SER A 88 15.37 -7.38 -0.89
C SER A 88 16.55 -7.84 -0.04
N GLU A 89 16.61 -7.46 1.24
CA GLU A 89 17.68 -7.84 2.15
C GLU A 89 17.50 -9.26 2.71
N GLY A 90 16.26 -9.77 2.71
CA GLY A 90 15.91 -11.06 3.31
C GLY A 90 15.69 -12.19 2.31
N VAL A 91 16.19 -12.07 1.08
CA VAL A 91 15.92 -13.01 -0.02
C VAL A 91 17.18 -13.62 -0.62
N ASP A 92 17.02 -14.77 -1.28
CA ASP A 92 18.09 -15.54 -1.91
C ASP A 92 18.38 -15.06 -3.34
N LEU A 93 17.39 -14.46 -4.01
CA LEU A 93 17.56 -13.85 -5.33
C LEU A 93 16.72 -12.57 -5.46
N GLN A 94 17.35 -11.49 -5.89
CA GLN A 94 16.70 -10.21 -6.21
C GLN A 94 16.73 -9.98 -7.72
N LEU A 95 15.54 -9.96 -8.34
CA LEU A 95 15.34 -9.62 -9.74
C LEU A 95 14.84 -8.18 -9.85
N SER A 96 15.77 -7.25 -10.05
CA SER A 96 15.47 -5.84 -10.30
C SER A 96 14.98 -5.63 -11.72
N ILE A 97 13.73 -6.03 -11.97
CA ILE A 97 13.08 -6.01 -13.29
C ILE A 97 12.75 -4.59 -13.75
N ARG A 98 12.80 -4.32 -15.06
CA ARG A 98 12.32 -3.06 -15.66
C ARG A 98 10.81 -2.94 -15.52
N SER A 99 10.32 -1.79 -15.05
CA SER A 99 8.89 -1.52 -14.90
C SER A 99 8.09 -1.87 -16.16
N GLY A 100 7.00 -2.63 -15.99
CA GLY A 100 6.10 -3.02 -17.09
C GLY A 100 6.42 -4.37 -17.73
N THR A 101 7.59 -4.96 -17.47
CA THR A 101 8.07 -6.15 -18.20
C THR A 101 7.80 -7.48 -17.48
N ASP A 102 6.98 -7.49 -16.44
CA ASP A 102 6.61 -8.70 -15.69
C ASP A 102 6.06 -9.81 -16.62
N GLY A 103 5.21 -9.43 -17.58
CA GLY A 103 4.64 -10.36 -18.55
C GLY A 103 5.69 -11.04 -19.42
N VAL A 104 6.84 -10.40 -19.67
CA VAL A 104 7.96 -10.99 -20.41
C VAL A 104 8.62 -12.09 -19.57
N LEU A 105 8.96 -11.80 -18.31
CA LEU A 105 9.59 -12.77 -17.42
C LEU A 105 8.73 -14.02 -17.20
N TRP A 106 7.42 -13.85 -16.97
CA TRP A 106 6.52 -14.99 -16.75
C TRP A 106 6.16 -15.74 -18.04
N SER A 107 6.10 -15.05 -19.19
CA SER A 107 5.95 -15.73 -20.50
C SER A 107 7.18 -16.58 -20.80
N GLY A 108 8.38 -16.05 -20.55
CA GLY A 108 9.62 -16.80 -20.71
C GLY A 108 9.68 -18.04 -19.82
N LEU A 109 9.18 -17.95 -18.58
CA LEU A 109 9.09 -19.12 -17.70
C LEU A 109 8.15 -20.20 -18.26
N LEU A 110 6.99 -19.80 -18.82
CA LEU A 110 6.07 -20.76 -19.46
C LEU A 110 6.72 -21.46 -20.66
N VAL A 111 7.45 -20.71 -21.51
CA VAL A 111 8.20 -21.26 -22.64
C VAL A 111 9.27 -22.24 -22.15
N TRP A 112 10.08 -21.81 -21.18
CA TRP A 112 11.16 -22.60 -20.61
C TRP A 112 10.65 -23.92 -20.01
N LEU A 113 9.56 -23.89 -19.24
CA LEU A 113 8.93 -25.10 -18.69
C LEU A 113 8.49 -26.08 -19.79
N ALA A 114 7.92 -25.56 -20.88
CA ALA A 114 7.46 -26.40 -21.99
C ALA A 114 8.64 -27.02 -22.77
N GLU A 115 9.70 -26.27 -23.02
CA GLU A 115 10.88 -26.74 -23.76
C GLU A 115 11.68 -27.79 -22.99
N HIS A 116 11.74 -27.65 -21.66
CA HIS A 116 12.40 -28.62 -20.78
C HIS A 116 11.50 -29.80 -20.40
N ARG A 117 10.27 -29.87 -20.94
CA ARG A 117 9.29 -30.93 -20.65
C ARG A 117 8.92 -31.04 -19.16
N LEU A 118 8.88 -29.91 -18.46
CA LEU A 118 8.56 -29.81 -17.03
C LEU A 118 7.12 -29.31 -16.79
N ILE A 119 6.23 -29.62 -17.73
CA ILE A 119 4.79 -29.35 -17.64
C ILE A 119 4.02 -30.61 -17.23
N ASP A 120 2.97 -30.43 -16.45
CA ASP A 120 2.05 -31.47 -16.03
C ASP A 120 1.04 -31.76 -17.16
N THR A 121 1.47 -32.59 -18.12
CA THR A 121 0.71 -32.89 -19.34
C THR A 121 -0.64 -33.55 -19.03
N GLU A 122 -0.68 -34.42 -18.01
CA GLU A 122 -1.91 -35.07 -17.58
C GLU A 122 -2.92 -34.05 -17.04
N PHE A 123 -2.46 -33.17 -16.13
CA PHE A 123 -3.30 -32.11 -15.60
C PHE A 123 -3.79 -31.14 -16.68
N ILE A 124 -2.91 -30.73 -17.60
CA ILE A 124 -3.25 -29.83 -18.70
C ILE A 124 -4.38 -30.43 -19.55
N ASN A 125 -4.26 -31.68 -19.97
CA ASN A 125 -5.25 -32.35 -20.83
C ASN A 125 -6.59 -32.57 -20.10
N ALA A 126 -6.52 -33.02 -18.85
CA ALA A 126 -7.71 -33.35 -18.07
C ALA A 126 -8.48 -32.09 -17.60
N HIS A 127 -7.77 -31.07 -17.13
CA HIS A 127 -8.36 -30.00 -16.31
C HIS A 127 -8.25 -28.59 -16.90
N THR A 128 -7.65 -28.42 -18.08
CA THR A 128 -7.43 -27.08 -18.66
C THR A 128 -7.85 -26.97 -20.13
N GLN A 129 -7.92 -25.73 -20.63
CA GLN A 129 -8.04 -25.39 -22.04
C GLN A 129 -7.15 -24.18 -22.39
N GLY A 130 -6.83 -24.03 -23.67
CA GLY A 130 -6.12 -22.86 -24.20
C GLY A 130 -4.59 -22.90 -24.11
N PHE A 131 -4.00 -24.02 -23.66
CA PHE A 131 -2.56 -24.13 -23.43
C PHE A 131 -1.71 -23.74 -24.65
N PHE A 132 -2.00 -24.31 -25.83
CA PHE A 132 -1.23 -24.03 -27.04
C PHE A 132 -1.29 -22.56 -27.47
N ALA A 133 -2.44 -21.92 -27.35
CA ALA A 133 -2.59 -20.50 -27.68
C ALA A 133 -1.78 -19.61 -26.72
N ALA A 134 -1.81 -19.91 -25.42
CA ALA A 134 -1.02 -19.19 -24.43
C ALA A 134 0.49 -19.41 -24.62
N LEU A 135 0.92 -20.64 -24.89
CA LEU A 135 2.33 -20.96 -25.16
C LEU A 135 2.82 -20.29 -26.46
N TRP A 136 2.00 -20.26 -27.50
CA TRP A 136 2.33 -19.57 -28.76
C TRP A 136 2.52 -18.07 -28.54
N ALA A 137 1.59 -17.42 -27.84
CA ALA A 137 1.73 -16.02 -27.46
C ALA A 137 2.99 -15.79 -26.61
N ALA A 138 3.27 -16.66 -25.65
CA ALA A 138 4.44 -16.58 -24.79
C ALA A 138 5.76 -16.68 -25.57
N ARG A 139 5.86 -17.57 -26.57
CA ARG A 139 7.02 -17.65 -27.49
C ARG A 139 7.24 -16.38 -28.29
N GLY A 140 6.16 -15.73 -28.73
CA GLY A 140 6.26 -14.43 -29.41
C GLY A 140 6.77 -13.31 -28.50
N ILE A 141 6.41 -13.35 -27.22
CA ILE A 141 6.79 -12.33 -26.22
C ILE A 141 8.23 -12.55 -25.71
N ALA A 142 8.62 -13.80 -25.49
CA ALA A 142 9.82 -14.19 -24.79
C ALA A 142 10.45 -15.45 -25.44
N PRO A 143 11.10 -15.29 -26.61
CA PRO A 143 11.57 -16.43 -27.41
C PRO A 143 12.78 -17.14 -26.80
N ASP A 144 13.68 -16.41 -26.13
CA ASP A 144 14.88 -16.96 -25.51
C ASP A 144 15.35 -16.10 -24.32
N ILE A 145 16.29 -16.63 -23.53
CA ILE A 145 16.85 -15.97 -22.33
C ILE A 145 17.50 -14.63 -22.66
N ALA A 146 18.14 -14.48 -23.82
CA ALA A 146 18.82 -13.23 -24.20
C ALA A 146 17.81 -12.11 -24.49
N ALA A 147 16.73 -12.41 -25.21
CA ALA A 147 15.62 -11.50 -25.45
C ALA A 147 14.92 -11.11 -24.14
N ILE A 148 14.71 -12.07 -23.24
CA ILE A 148 14.12 -11.83 -21.92
C ILE A 148 15.00 -10.90 -21.10
N ALA A 149 16.31 -11.17 -21.00
CA ALA A 149 17.27 -10.34 -20.29
C ALA A 149 17.32 -8.91 -20.83
N ALA A 150 17.35 -8.75 -22.16
CA ALA A 150 17.37 -7.44 -22.81
C ALA A 150 16.10 -6.62 -22.50
N ALA A 151 14.92 -7.22 -22.65
CA ALA A 151 13.65 -6.55 -22.39
C ALA A 151 13.49 -6.19 -20.90
N THR A 152 13.75 -7.16 -20.02
CA THR A 152 13.55 -7.01 -18.57
C THR A 152 14.66 -6.23 -17.88
N GLY A 153 15.81 -6.04 -18.52
CA GLY A 153 16.99 -5.44 -17.90
C GLY A 153 17.63 -6.31 -16.80
N LEU A 154 17.29 -7.60 -16.74
CA LEU A 154 17.84 -8.56 -15.79
C LEU A 154 19.12 -9.21 -16.36
N ASP A 155 19.97 -9.72 -15.48
CA ASP A 155 21.09 -10.57 -15.88
C ASP A 155 20.57 -11.92 -16.37
N ALA A 156 21.07 -12.39 -17.53
CA ALA A 156 20.64 -13.65 -18.13
C ALA A 156 20.82 -14.86 -17.20
N ARG A 157 21.88 -14.86 -16.36
CA ARG A 157 22.14 -15.94 -15.39
C ARG A 157 21.15 -15.93 -14.25
N ASP A 158 20.68 -14.75 -13.83
CA ASP A 158 19.67 -14.64 -12.78
C ASP A 158 18.28 -15.03 -13.30
N VAL A 159 17.97 -14.76 -14.58
CA VAL A 159 16.77 -15.27 -15.25
C VAL A 159 16.79 -16.79 -15.32
N ASP A 160 17.88 -17.37 -15.81
CA ASP A 160 18.07 -18.82 -15.91
C ASP A 160 17.97 -19.50 -14.53
N ARG A 161 18.65 -18.94 -13.52
CA ARG A 161 18.58 -19.42 -12.13
C ARG A 161 17.15 -19.38 -11.59
N PHE A 162 16.40 -18.32 -11.84
CA PHE A 162 15.01 -18.22 -11.40
C PHE A 162 14.14 -19.30 -12.05
N TYR A 163 14.31 -19.55 -13.35
CA TYR A 163 13.55 -20.56 -14.08
C TYR A 163 13.89 -21.97 -13.59
N ASP A 164 15.17 -22.28 -13.43
CA ASP A 164 15.63 -23.55 -12.84
C ASP A 164 15.04 -23.76 -11.44
N TRP A 165 15.11 -22.76 -10.56
CA TRP A 165 14.57 -22.87 -9.20
C TRP A 165 13.05 -23.08 -9.21
N PHE A 166 12.31 -22.35 -10.05
CA PHE A 166 10.86 -22.51 -10.15
C PHE A 166 10.48 -23.90 -10.67
N ALA A 167 11.21 -24.40 -11.67
CA ALA A 167 10.88 -25.65 -12.31
C ALA A 167 11.23 -26.86 -11.44
N SER A 168 12.43 -26.87 -10.85
CA SER A 168 12.95 -27.95 -10.00
C SER A 168 12.28 -28.03 -8.62
N THR A 169 11.57 -26.99 -8.18
CA THR A 169 10.93 -26.97 -6.85
C THR A 169 9.46 -27.39 -6.95
N PRO A 170 9.02 -28.48 -6.29
CA PRO A 170 7.62 -28.93 -6.36
C PRO A 170 6.63 -27.96 -5.69
N ARG A 171 7.00 -27.40 -4.53
CA ARG A 171 6.14 -26.51 -3.72
C ARG A 171 6.55 -25.05 -3.89
N VAL A 172 5.88 -24.37 -4.81
CA VAL A 172 6.15 -22.96 -5.14
C VAL A 172 4.93 -22.11 -4.86
N VAL A 173 5.07 -21.09 -4.02
CA VAL A 173 4.04 -20.05 -3.87
C VAL A 173 4.53 -18.76 -4.52
N SER A 174 3.76 -18.25 -5.48
CA SER A 174 4.03 -16.93 -6.08
C SER A 174 3.10 -15.90 -5.47
N CYS A 175 3.64 -15.10 -4.54
CA CYS A 175 2.96 -14.01 -3.88
C CYS A 175 3.08 -12.73 -4.70
N TYR A 176 1.99 -12.22 -5.24
CA TYR A 176 2.00 -10.98 -6.02
C TYR A 176 1.13 -9.88 -5.40
N SER A 177 1.50 -8.62 -5.65
CA SER A 177 0.76 -7.45 -5.12
C SER A 177 0.75 -6.26 -6.09
N GLN A 178 0.84 -5.04 -5.56
CA GLN A 178 0.53 -3.80 -6.27
C GLN A 178 1.45 -3.50 -7.47
N GLY A 179 2.69 -4.00 -7.49
CA GLY A 179 3.56 -3.87 -8.68
C GLY A 179 3.01 -4.61 -9.90
N VAL A 180 2.29 -5.71 -9.67
CA VAL A 180 1.57 -6.46 -10.70
C VAL A 180 0.21 -5.80 -10.98
N ASN A 181 -0.56 -5.51 -9.93
CA ASN A 181 -1.96 -5.13 -10.10
C ASN A 181 -2.18 -3.70 -10.64
N GLN A 182 -1.39 -2.72 -10.16
CA GLN A 182 -1.56 -1.28 -10.50
C GLN A 182 -0.85 -0.92 -11.81
N SER A 183 -1.35 -1.54 -12.89
CA SER A 183 -0.77 -1.55 -14.24
C SER A 183 -1.91 -1.52 -15.27
N ALA A 184 -1.71 -0.90 -16.43
CA ALA A 184 -2.68 -0.92 -17.54
C ALA A 184 -2.78 -2.30 -18.22
N GLN A 185 -1.90 -3.23 -17.85
CA GLN A 185 -1.96 -4.65 -18.22
C GLN A 185 -1.91 -5.56 -16.99
N GLY A 186 -2.42 -5.08 -15.84
CA GLY A 186 -2.34 -5.83 -14.59
C GLY A 186 -3.02 -7.20 -14.67
N THR A 187 -4.16 -7.31 -15.35
CA THR A 187 -4.89 -8.57 -15.49
C THR A 187 -4.06 -9.61 -16.26
N ASP A 188 -3.40 -9.20 -17.34
CA ASP A 188 -2.52 -10.05 -18.13
C ASP A 188 -1.28 -10.50 -17.34
N LYS A 189 -0.68 -9.61 -16.55
CA LYS A 189 0.44 -9.99 -15.66
C LYS A 189 0.02 -11.05 -14.64
N VAL A 190 -1.18 -10.91 -14.05
CA VAL A 190 -1.75 -11.95 -13.16
C VAL A 190 -1.92 -13.27 -13.90
N ASN A 191 -2.49 -13.24 -15.10
CA ASN A 191 -2.68 -14.45 -15.90
C ASN A 191 -1.37 -15.10 -16.34
N ALA A 192 -0.31 -14.35 -16.61
CA ALA A 192 1.02 -14.89 -16.90
C ALA A 192 1.58 -15.72 -15.71
N ILE A 193 1.41 -15.23 -14.49
CA ILE A 193 1.76 -15.97 -13.25
C ILE A 193 0.90 -17.24 -13.14
N ILE A 194 -0.42 -17.12 -13.30
CA ILE A 194 -1.36 -18.24 -13.20
C ILE A 194 -1.05 -19.33 -14.23
N ASN A 195 -0.73 -18.95 -15.48
CA ASN A 195 -0.37 -19.89 -16.54
C ASN A 195 0.80 -20.79 -16.12
N CYS A 196 1.82 -20.24 -15.46
CA CYS A 196 2.96 -21.05 -15.00
C CYS A 196 2.54 -22.08 -13.94
N HIS A 197 1.67 -21.70 -13.00
CA HIS A 197 1.15 -22.63 -11.99
C HIS A 197 0.20 -23.68 -12.59
N LEU A 198 -0.62 -23.32 -13.57
CA LEU A 198 -1.45 -24.27 -14.32
C LEU A 198 -0.58 -25.25 -15.13
N ALA A 199 0.48 -24.75 -15.77
CA ALA A 199 1.40 -25.57 -16.56
C ALA A 199 2.09 -26.64 -15.72
N THR A 200 2.33 -26.38 -14.44
CA THR A 200 2.96 -27.33 -13.52
C THR A 200 1.96 -28.07 -12.62
N GLY A 201 0.64 -27.89 -12.83
CA GLY A 201 -0.39 -28.50 -11.98
C GLY A 201 -0.34 -28.07 -10.50
N ARG A 202 0.20 -26.88 -10.20
CA ARG A 202 0.47 -26.36 -8.84
C ARG A 202 -0.69 -25.48 -8.30
N ILE A 203 -1.92 -25.94 -8.46
CA ILE A 203 -3.13 -25.23 -7.99
C ILE A 203 -3.86 -26.10 -6.96
N GLY A 204 -4.28 -25.49 -5.84
CA GLY A 204 -5.04 -26.17 -4.79
C GLY A 204 -4.25 -27.21 -4.00
N LYS A 205 -2.91 -27.23 -4.14
CA LYS A 205 -1.99 -28.15 -3.46
C LYS A 205 -1.28 -27.44 -2.29
N PRO A 206 -0.97 -28.14 -1.19
CA PRO A 206 -0.22 -27.56 -0.08
C PRO A 206 1.13 -26.98 -0.51
N GLY A 207 1.45 -25.78 -0.01
CA GLY A 207 2.70 -25.08 -0.31
C GLY A 207 2.81 -24.61 -1.77
N SER A 208 1.68 -24.46 -2.48
CA SER A 208 1.70 -24.20 -3.93
C SER A 208 0.66 -23.19 -4.40
N GLY A 209 1.04 -22.39 -5.39
CA GLY A 209 0.14 -21.66 -6.27
C GLY A 209 0.27 -20.12 -6.23
N PRO A 210 -0.56 -19.43 -7.03
CA PRO A 210 -0.52 -17.97 -7.15
C PRO A 210 -1.35 -17.30 -6.04
N LEU A 211 -0.69 -16.69 -5.06
CA LEU A 211 -1.34 -15.99 -3.94
C LEU A 211 -1.32 -14.48 -4.14
N SER A 212 -2.49 -13.86 -4.21
CA SER A 212 -2.59 -12.39 -4.29
C SER A 212 -2.61 -11.78 -2.89
N LEU A 213 -1.57 -11.01 -2.54
CA LEU A 213 -1.47 -10.33 -1.25
C LEU A 213 -2.35 -9.07 -1.25
N THR A 214 -3.51 -9.15 -0.60
CA THR A 214 -4.46 -8.01 -0.53
C THR A 214 -3.95 -6.93 0.41
N GLY A 215 -4.13 -5.66 0.03
CA GLY A 215 -3.67 -4.53 0.84
C GLY A 215 -4.62 -4.17 1.99
N GLN A 216 -5.91 -3.99 1.72
CA GLN A 216 -6.89 -3.56 2.73
C GLN A 216 -7.49 -4.76 3.46
N PRO A 217 -7.71 -4.66 4.78
CA PRO A 217 -8.07 -5.81 5.63
C PRO A 217 -9.41 -6.47 5.28
N ASN A 218 -10.31 -5.77 4.57
CA ASN A 218 -11.61 -6.29 4.17
C ASN A 218 -11.88 -6.12 2.65
N ALA A 219 -10.82 -6.11 1.83
CA ALA A 219 -10.96 -5.99 0.38
C ALA A 219 -11.75 -7.17 -0.23
N MET A 220 -11.56 -8.37 0.33
CA MET A 220 -12.33 -9.57 -0.04
C MET A 220 -13.80 -9.41 0.35
N GLY A 221 -14.10 -9.05 1.61
CA GLY A 221 -15.48 -8.86 2.06
C GLY A 221 -16.26 -7.80 1.28
N GLY A 222 -15.59 -6.72 0.85
CA GLY A 222 -16.19 -5.74 -0.05
C GLY A 222 -16.63 -6.32 -1.40
N ARG A 223 -15.95 -7.35 -1.91
CA ARG A 223 -16.33 -8.06 -3.15
C ARG A 223 -17.46 -9.06 -2.87
N GLU A 224 -17.41 -9.77 -1.75
CA GLU A 224 -18.46 -10.71 -1.32
C GLU A 224 -19.83 -10.04 -1.26
N VAL A 225 -19.89 -8.80 -0.78
CA VAL A 225 -21.14 -8.02 -0.67
C VAL A 225 -21.50 -7.23 -1.95
N GLY A 226 -20.77 -7.41 -3.04
CA GLY A 226 -21.07 -6.80 -4.34
C GLY A 226 -20.63 -5.33 -4.48
N GLY A 227 -19.53 -4.94 -3.82
CA GLY A 227 -19.05 -3.56 -3.79
C GLY A 227 -18.39 -3.06 -5.08
N LEU A 228 -18.08 -3.91 -6.06
CA LEU A 228 -17.51 -3.47 -7.34
C LEU A 228 -18.60 -3.17 -8.38
N ALA A 229 -18.32 -2.25 -9.29
CA ALA A 229 -19.28 -1.83 -10.33
C ALA A 229 -19.68 -2.97 -11.30
N ASN A 230 -18.83 -3.99 -11.40
CA ASN A 230 -18.94 -5.13 -12.30
C ASN A 230 -19.31 -6.45 -11.58
N MET A 231 -20.04 -6.37 -10.46
CA MET A 231 -20.61 -7.54 -9.79
C MET A 231 -21.84 -7.22 -8.93
N LEU A 232 -22.67 -8.21 -8.67
CA LEU A 232 -23.69 -8.23 -7.63
C LEU A 232 -23.14 -8.91 -6.35
N ALA A 233 -23.96 -8.94 -5.30
CA ALA A 233 -23.61 -9.62 -4.04
C ALA A 233 -23.43 -11.14 -4.24
N ALA A 234 -22.73 -11.79 -3.31
CA ALA A 234 -22.39 -13.21 -3.33
C ALA A 234 -21.69 -13.66 -4.64
N HIS A 235 -20.77 -12.81 -5.12
CA HIS A 235 -19.96 -13.05 -6.33
C HIS A 235 -20.75 -13.25 -7.63
N MET A 236 -22.02 -12.86 -7.67
CA MET A 236 -22.84 -12.95 -8.88
C MET A 236 -22.49 -11.86 -9.90
N GLY A 237 -22.66 -12.18 -11.18
CA GLY A 237 -22.60 -11.25 -12.31
C GLY A 237 -23.96 -10.64 -12.65
N PHE A 238 -24.07 -10.12 -13.87
CA PHE A 238 -25.28 -9.47 -14.39
C PHE A 238 -26.00 -10.31 -15.46
N SER A 239 -25.72 -11.61 -15.55
CA SER A 239 -26.50 -12.50 -16.43
C SER A 239 -27.97 -12.51 -16.03
N ALA A 240 -28.87 -12.82 -16.96
CA ALA A 240 -30.32 -12.83 -16.67
C ALA A 240 -30.67 -13.75 -15.47
N PRO A 241 -30.14 -14.98 -15.35
CA PRO A 241 -30.41 -15.84 -14.19
C PRO A 241 -29.87 -15.29 -12.87
N GLU A 242 -28.68 -14.69 -12.88
CA GLU A 242 -28.07 -14.13 -11.67
C GLU A 242 -28.81 -12.88 -11.17
N ARG A 243 -29.21 -11.99 -12.09
CA ARG A 243 -30.04 -10.83 -11.75
C ARG A 243 -31.38 -11.28 -11.18
N ASP A 244 -32.06 -12.23 -11.83
CA ASP A 244 -33.34 -12.72 -11.36
C ASP A 244 -33.26 -13.32 -9.95
N ARG A 245 -32.19 -14.08 -9.67
CA ARG A 245 -31.95 -14.65 -8.35
C ARG A 245 -31.83 -13.59 -7.26
N VAL A 246 -30.99 -12.57 -7.47
CA VAL A 246 -30.84 -11.46 -6.52
C VAL A 246 -32.14 -10.68 -6.37
N ARG A 247 -32.86 -10.44 -7.47
CA ARG A 247 -34.16 -9.76 -7.48
C ARG A 247 -35.18 -10.49 -6.61
N ARG A 248 -35.32 -11.81 -6.80
CA ARG A 248 -36.26 -12.64 -6.04
C ARG A 248 -35.87 -12.74 -4.57
N PHE A 249 -34.58 -12.92 -4.28
CA PHE A 249 -34.13 -13.03 -2.89
C PHE A 249 -34.41 -11.75 -2.08
N TRP A 250 -34.11 -10.58 -2.64
CA TRP A 250 -34.30 -9.30 -1.95
C TRP A 250 -35.68 -8.66 -2.14
N ASN A 251 -36.52 -9.22 -3.02
CA ASN A 251 -37.68 -8.52 -3.58
C ASN A 251 -37.31 -7.11 -4.09
N ALA A 252 -36.16 -7.01 -4.76
CA ALA A 252 -35.56 -5.74 -5.17
C ALA A 252 -36.35 -5.12 -6.35
N PRO A 253 -37.08 -4.01 -6.16
CA PRO A 253 -37.99 -3.47 -7.17
C PRO A 253 -37.27 -2.82 -8.36
N SER A 254 -36.04 -2.36 -8.13
CA SER A 254 -35.27 -1.55 -9.09
C SER A 254 -33.89 -2.18 -9.32
N LEU A 255 -33.81 -3.52 -9.39
CA LEU A 255 -32.53 -4.17 -9.60
C LEU A 255 -31.93 -3.74 -10.95
N VAL A 256 -30.72 -3.21 -10.89
CA VAL A 256 -29.98 -2.72 -12.06
C VAL A 256 -29.78 -3.79 -13.14
N GLY A 257 -29.82 -3.33 -14.39
CA GLY A 257 -29.71 -4.21 -15.55
C GLY A 257 -28.29 -4.66 -15.90
N GLY A 258 -27.26 -3.92 -15.49
CA GLY A 258 -25.87 -4.18 -15.91
C GLY A 258 -24.84 -3.46 -15.05
N GLU A 259 -23.59 -3.54 -15.50
CA GLU A 259 -22.43 -2.97 -14.80
C GLU A 259 -22.50 -1.44 -14.73
N GLY A 260 -21.94 -0.87 -13.67
CA GLY A 260 -21.73 0.57 -13.55
C GLY A 260 -20.36 0.99 -14.07
N LEU A 261 -20.17 2.30 -14.19
CA LEU A 261 -18.85 2.91 -14.39
C LEU A 261 -17.87 2.50 -13.27
N LYS A 262 -16.67 2.09 -13.66
CA LYS A 262 -15.55 1.80 -12.74
C LYS A 262 -14.98 3.11 -12.20
N ALA A 263 -14.23 3.06 -11.09
CA ALA A 263 -13.83 4.27 -10.35
C ALA A 263 -13.27 5.41 -11.22
N VAL A 264 -12.32 5.17 -12.13
CA VAL A 264 -11.77 6.26 -12.96
C VAL A 264 -12.85 6.87 -13.87
N ASP A 265 -13.57 6.04 -14.62
CA ASP A 265 -14.65 6.47 -15.53
C ASP A 265 -15.81 7.14 -14.78
N MET A 266 -16.10 6.69 -13.55
CA MET A 266 -17.12 7.25 -12.68
C MET A 266 -16.78 8.69 -12.31
N PHE A 267 -15.53 8.97 -11.96
CA PHE A 267 -15.10 10.32 -11.61
C PHE A 267 -14.91 11.22 -12.84
N ASP A 268 -14.66 10.68 -14.03
CA ASP A 268 -14.80 11.43 -15.29
C ASP A 268 -16.27 11.79 -15.55
N ALA A 269 -17.21 10.88 -15.30
CA ALA A 269 -18.64 11.18 -15.38
C ALA A 269 -19.11 12.22 -14.36
N VAL A 270 -18.45 12.31 -13.19
CA VAL A 270 -18.65 13.41 -12.24
C VAL A 270 -18.12 14.71 -12.82
N ALA A 271 -16.91 14.70 -13.39
CA ALA A 271 -16.29 15.90 -13.97
C ALA A 271 -17.12 16.53 -15.10
N ASP A 272 -17.71 15.69 -15.95
CA ASP A 272 -18.55 16.07 -17.09
C ASP A 272 -20.02 16.35 -16.73
N GLY A 273 -20.41 16.16 -15.46
CA GLY A 273 -21.77 16.45 -14.97
C GLY A 273 -22.83 15.38 -15.26
N ARG A 274 -22.44 14.21 -15.77
CA ARG A 274 -23.33 13.04 -15.94
C ARG A 274 -23.73 12.43 -14.59
N ILE A 275 -22.82 12.44 -13.62
CA ILE A 275 -23.11 12.09 -12.22
C ILE A 275 -23.16 13.39 -11.40
N LYS A 276 -24.30 13.65 -10.76
CA LYS A 276 -24.57 14.89 -10.01
C LYS A 276 -24.53 14.72 -8.49
N ALA A 277 -24.65 13.48 -8.03
CA ALA A 277 -24.66 13.12 -6.62
C ALA A 277 -23.74 11.93 -6.35
N VAL A 278 -22.90 12.01 -5.31
CA VAL A 278 -22.03 10.92 -4.88
C VAL A 278 -22.11 10.76 -3.36
N TRP A 279 -22.17 9.52 -2.90
CA TRP A 279 -22.00 9.16 -1.49
C TRP A 279 -20.70 8.38 -1.31
N ILE A 280 -19.73 9.00 -0.65
CA ILE A 280 -18.43 8.43 -0.32
C ILE A 280 -18.44 7.89 1.11
N MET A 281 -17.98 6.66 1.31
CA MET A 281 -17.96 6.01 2.63
C MET A 281 -16.55 5.47 2.93
N GLY A 282 -15.90 6.00 3.96
CA GLY A 282 -14.61 5.50 4.46
C GLY A 282 -13.46 5.53 3.46
N THR A 283 -13.41 6.51 2.55
CA THR A 283 -12.34 6.67 1.57
C THR A 283 -12.12 8.14 1.19
N ASN A 284 -10.92 8.47 0.67
CA ASN A 284 -10.47 9.83 0.37
C ASN A 284 -10.03 9.98 -1.11
N PRO A 285 -10.97 9.93 -2.07
CA PRO A 285 -10.67 9.99 -3.51
C PRO A 285 -10.04 11.31 -3.96
N ALA A 286 -10.23 12.41 -3.21
CA ALA A 286 -9.54 13.67 -3.46
C ALA A 286 -8.00 13.58 -3.31
N VAL A 287 -7.48 12.46 -2.82
CA VAL A 287 -6.04 12.18 -2.68
C VAL A 287 -5.64 10.89 -3.37
N SER A 288 -6.47 9.83 -3.28
CA SER A 288 -6.07 8.47 -3.66
C SER A 288 -6.31 8.11 -5.13
N LEU A 289 -7.17 8.84 -5.85
CA LEU A 289 -7.44 8.56 -7.26
C LEU A 289 -6.36 9.14 -8.20
N PRO A 290 -6.19 8.56 -9.39
CA PRO A 290 -5.44 9.19 -10.48
C PRO A 290 -5.97 10.60 -10.78
N ARG A 291 -5.07 11.52 -11.17
CA ARG A 291 -5.40 12.94 -11.39
C ARG A 291 -6.17 13.54 -10.20
N ALA A 292 -5.72 13.28 -8.98
CA ALA A 292 -6.43 13.65 -7.76
C ALA A 292 -6.86 15.13 -7.70
N ASP A 293 -6.08 16.05 -8.28
CA ASP A 293 -6.46 17.47 -8.36
C ASP A 293 -7.69 17.70 -9.25
N ALA A 294 -7.78 17.00 -10.38
CA ALA A 294 -8.96 17.05 -11.25
C ALA A 294 -10.18 16.40 -10.56
N VAL A 295 -9.97 15.29 -9.85
CA VAL A 295 -11.01 14.65 -9.04
C VAL A 295 -11.54 15.59 -7.96
N ARG A 296 -10.65 16.27 -7.24
CA ARG A 296 -11.02 17.27 -6.23
C ARG A 296 -11.82 18.42 -6.83
N ALA A 297 -11.37 18.94 -7.98
CA ALA A 297 -12.09 20.00 -8.69
C ALA A 297 -13.46 19.53 -9.22
N ALA A 298 -13.60 18.26 -9.59
CA ALA A 298 -14.88 17.68 -10.00
C ALA A 298 -15.83 17.52 -8.81
N LEU A 299 -15.33 17.01 -7.67
CA LEU A 299 -16.10 16.86 -6.43
C LEU A 299 -16.65 18.21 -5.93
N SER A 300 -15.89 19.30 -6.06
CA SER A 300 -16.35 20.63 -5.63
C SER A 300 -17.47 21.23 -6.50
N ARG A 301 -17.79 20.62 -7.64
CA ARG A 301 -18.87 21.04 -8.54
C ARG A 301 -20.11 20.13 -8.47
N LEU A 302 -20.06 19.07 -7.67
CA LEU A 302 -21.22 18.18 -7.49
C LEU A 302 -22.41 18.95 -6.90
N GLN A 303 -23.62 18.54 -7.28
CA GLN A 303 -24.84 19.09 -6.67
C GLN A 303 -25.07 18.52 -5.27
N LEU A 304 -24.61 17.29 -5.04
CA LEU A 304 -24.67 16.65 -3.74
C LEU A 304 -23.44 15.74 -3.53
N LEU A 305 -22.77 15.95 -2.40
CA LEU A 305 -21.66 15.13 -1.96
C LEU A 305 -21.90 14.77 -0.50
N VAL A 306 -22.21 13.50 -0.26
CA VAL A 306 -22.34 12.94 1.08
C VAL A 306 -21.05 12.19 1.41
N VAL A 307 -20.45 12.47 2.56
CA VAL A 307 -19.24 11.80 3.01
C VAL A 307 -19.48 11.21 4.39
N ALA A 308 -19.41 9.88 4.51
CA ALA A 308 -19.39 9.17 5.78
C ALA A 308 -17.94 8.83 6.13
N ASP A 309 -17.42 9.41 7.21
CA ASP A 309 -16.04 9.26 7.63
C ASP A 309 -15.93 9.31 9.16
N ASN A 310 -14.85 8.74 9.70
CA ASN A 310 -14.58 8.68 11.13
C ASN A 310 -13.51 9.70 11.58
N VAL A 311 -13.16 10.65 10.71
CA VAL A 311 -12.29 11.79 11.02
C VAL A 311 -13.02 13.10 10.78
N ALA A 312 -12.67 14.13 11.56
CA ALA A 312 -13.28 15.45 11.46
C ALA A 312 -12.88 16.22 10.20
N SER A 313 -11.68 15.95 9.65
CA SER A 313 -11.15 16.61 8.46
C SER A 313 -10.32 15.66 7.62
N ASN A 314 -10.47 15.78 6.30
CA ASN A 314 -9.57 15.30 5.26
C ASN A 314 -9.95 15.98 3.93
N ASP A 315 -9.09 15.85 2.91
CA ASP A 315 -9.29 16.50 1.60
C ASP A 315 -10.66 16.22 0.93
N THR A 316 -11.31 15.08 1.21
CA THR A 316 -12.65 14.76 0.68
C THR A 316 -13.76 15.26 1.59
N VAL A 317 -13.63 15.09 2.91
CA VAL A 317 -14.60 15.59 3.91
C VAL A 317 -14.75 17.10 3.81
N SER A 318 -13.67 17.84 3.57
CA SER A 318 -13.69 19.30 3.39
C SER A 318 -14.49 19.78 2.18
N LEU A 319 -14.88 18.87 1.26
CA LEU A 319 -15.71 19.17 0.08
C LEU A 319 -17.17 18.77 0.29
N ALA A 320 -17.50 18.08 1.39
CA ALA A 320 -18.79 17.48 1.60
C ALA A 320 -19.89 18.54 1.78
N HIS A 321 -21.03 18.33 1.12
CA HIS A 321 -22.26 19.05 1.43
C HIS A 321 -22.90 18.51 2.71
N ILE A 322 -22.77 17.19 2.92
CA ILE A 322 -23.23 16.49 4.12
C ILE A 322 -22.12 15.58 4.61
N ALA A 323 -21.64 15.81 5.85
CA ALA A 323 -20.71 14.92 6.53
C ALA A 323 -21.47 14.08 7.58
N LEU A 324 -21.33 12.76 7.51
CA LEU A 324 -21.95 11.80 8.42
C LEU A 324 -20.88 11.17 9.33
N PRO A 325 -20.90 11.41 10.66
CA PRO A 325 -19.94 10.82 11.58
C PRO A 325 -20.07 9.30 11.63
N ALA A 326 -19.09 8.58 11.07
CA ALA A 326 -19.07 7.13 11.00
C ALA A 326 -18.32 6.53 12.19
N ALA A 327 -18.77 5.37 12.68
CA ALA A 327 -18.09 4.63 13.72
C ALA A 327 -16.64 4.24 13.28
N ALA A 328 -15.68 4.35 14.18
CA ALA A 328 -14.30 3.92 13.95
C ALA A 328 -14.11 2.40 14.15
N TRP A 329 -12.93 1.87 13.80
CA TRP A 329 -12.65 0.42 13.86
C TRP A 329 -13.01 -0.23 15.22
N GLY A 330 -12.60 0.37 16.34
CA GLY A 330 -12.86 -0.20 17.67
C GLY A 330 -14.32 -0.10 18.13
N GLU A 331 -15.14 0.67 17.41
CA GLU A 331 -16.55 0.92 17.69
C GLU A 331 -17.46 0.09 16.76
N LYS A 332 -16.91 -0.45 15.67
CA LYS A 332 -17.64 -1.22 14.67
C LYS A 332 -17.81 -2.67 15.12
N ASP A 333 -18.95 -3.23 14.74
CA ASP A 333 -19.32 -4.62 14.95
C ASP A 333 -19.68 -5.28 13.61
N GLY A 334 -19.18 -6.48 13.36
CA GLY A 334 -19.45 -7.25 12.14
C GLY A 334 -18.39 -8.32 11.86
N THR A 335 -18.06 -8.51 10.58
CA THR A 335 -17.02 -9.44 10.11
C THR A 335 -16.07 -8.77 9.12
N VAL A 336 -14.86 -9.32 9.01
CA VAL A 336 -13.86 -8.94 8.00
C VAL A 336 -13.32 -10.19 7.31
N THR A 337 -13.07 -10.12 6.01
CA THR A 337 -12.50 -11.21 5.23
C THR A 337 -11.12 -10.84 4.69
N ASN A 338 -10.10 -11.64 5.06
CA ASN A 338 -8.70 -11.43 4.66
C ASN A 338 -8.38 -11.99 3.25
N SER A 339 -7.10 -11.92 2.82
CA SER A 339 -6.67 -12.34 1.48
C SER A 339 -6.92 -13.82 1.17
N GLU A 340 -6.83 -14.69 2.17
CA GLU A 340 -6.99 -16.14 2.05
C GLU A 340 -8.45 -16.58 2.30
N ARG A 341 -9.41 -15.65 2.20
CA ARG A 341 -10.87 -15.93 2.37
C ARG A 341 -11.30 -16.23 3.82
N CYS A 342 -10.42 -16.04 4.79
CA CYS A 342 -10.77 -16.25 6.20
C CYS A 342 -11.64 -15.10 6.72
N ILE A 343 -12.87 -15.45 7.10
CA ILE A 343 -13.84 -14.54 7.73
C ILE A 343 -13.61 -14.56 9.23
N SER A 344 -13.34 -13.38 9.79
CA SER A 344 -13.12 -13.18 11.23
C SER A 344 -14.16 -12.23 11.81
N ARG A 345 -14.59 -12.51 13.04
CA ARG A 345 -15.52 -11.66 13.80
C ARG A 345 -14.81 -10.40 14.30
N GLN A 346 -15.28 -9.21 13.88
CA GLN A 346 -14.84 -7.91 14.40
C GLN A 346 -15.81 -7.43 15.47
N ARG A 347 -15.39 -7.47 16.74
CA ARG A 347 -16.19 -7.06 17.90
C ARG A 347 -15.91 -5.61 18.27
N ALA A 348 -16.95 -4.85 18.56
CA ALA A 348 -16.80 -3.53 19.16
C ALA A 348 -16.24 -3.68 20.59
N PHE A 349 -15.17 -2.96 20.90
CA PHE A 349 -14.60 -2.86 22.25
C PHE A 349 -14.63 -1.42 22.81
N LEU A 350 -15.11 -0.47 22.01
CA LEU A 350 -15.41 0.89 22.39
C LEU A 350 -16.86 1.21 22.02
N ARG A 351 -17.49 2.13 22.77
CA ARG A 351 -18.78 2.70 22.40
C ARG A 351 -18.57 3.80 21.36
N PRO A 352 -19.38 3.87 20.27
CA PRO A 352 -19.33 5.00 19.35
C PRO A 352 -19.58 6.33 20.08
N PRO A 353 -18.82 7.41 19.79
CA PRO A 353 -19.00 8.70 20.42
C PRO A 353 -20.29 9.39 19.94
N GLU A 354 -21.04 9.99 20.88
CA GLU A 354 -22.17 10.90 20.60
C GLU A 354 -23.14 10.43 19.48
N ARG A 355 -23.03 11.08 18.31
CA ARG A 355 -23.87 10.93 17.11
C ARG A 355 -23.24 9.99 16.08
N ALA A 356 -22.05 9.45 16.33
CA ALA A 356 -21.42 8.48 15.45
C ALA A 356 -22.29 7.23 15.33
N ARG A 357 -22.45 6.75 14.10
CA ARG A 357 -23.25 5.55 13.80
C ARG A 357 -22.49 4.63 12.85
N PRO A 358 -22.74 3.31 12.89
CA PRO A 358 -22.23 2.40 11.88
C PRO A 358 -22.74 2.77 10.48
N ASP A 359 -21.91 2.52 9.47
CA ASP A 359 -22.22 2.77 8.06
C ASP A 359 -23.55 2.10 7.60
N TRP A 360 -23.78 0.84 8.02
CA TRP A 360 -25.00 0.11 7.69
C TRP A 360 -26.26 0.79 8.23
N TRP A 361 -26.16 1.40 9.43
CA TRP A 361 -27.29 2.10 10.04
C TRP A 361 -27.67 3.32 9.21
N MET A 362 -26.68 4.07 8.73
CA MET A 362 -26.91 5.24 7.86
C MET A 362 -27.63 4.82 6.58
N LEU A 363 -27.18 3.74 5.94
CA LEU A 363 -27.82 3.17 4.76
C LEU A 363 -29.27 2.75 5.05
N SER A 364 -29.54 2.07 6.17
CA SER A 364 -30.90 1.71 6.59
C SER A 364 -31.79 2.93 6.83
N GLN A 365 -31.25 4.00 7.44
CA GLN A 365 -32.02 5.22 7.71
C GLN A 365 -32.40 5.98 6.43
N VAL A 366 -31.50 6.02 5.44
CA VAL A 366 -31.78 6.58 4.12
C VAL A 366 -32.79 5.70 3.39
N ALA A 367 -32.61 4.39 3.38
CA ALA A 367 -33.54 3.45 2.76
C ALA A 367 -34.96 3.58 3.33
N ARG A 368 -35.09 3.72 4.65
CA ARG A 368 -36.38 3.96 5.32
C ARG A 368 -37.06 5.24 4.84
N ARG A 369 -36.30 6.34 4.70
CA ARG A 369 -36.81 7.63 4.23
C ARG A 369 -37.18 7.63 2.75
N LEU A 370 -36.57 6.73 1.96
CA LEU A 370 -36.92 6.48 0.56
C LEU A 370 -38.08 5.48 0.40
N GLY A 371 -38.72 5.03 1.48
CA GLY A 371 -39.87 4.12 1.42
C GLY A 371 -39.52 2.63 1.42
N HIS A 372 -38.26 2.26 1.60
CA HIS A 372 -37.79 0.86 1.60
C HIS A 372 -37.56 0.30 3.02
N GLY A 373 -38.23 0.85 4.04
CA GLY A 373 -37.93 0.55 5.45
C GLY A 373 -38.00 -0.93 5.83
N GLN A 374 -38.94 -1.70 5.26
CA GLN A 374 -39.06 -3.14 5.54
C GLN A 374 -37.83 -3.95 5.07
N ALA A 375 -37.28 -3.64 3.89
CA ALA A 375 -36.12 -4.35 3.34
C ALA A 375 -34.79 -4.02 4.06
N PHE A 376 -34.79 -3.01 4.93
CA PHE A 376 -33.60 -2.53 5.64
C PHE A 376 -33.80 -2.48 7.16
N ALA A 377 -34.75 -3.26 7.68
CA ALA A 377 -35.13 -3.33 9.10
C ALA A 377 -34.11 -4.07 9.99
N TYR A 378 -32.81 -3.92 9.70
CA TYR A 378 -31.73 -4.52 10.47
C TYR A 378 -31.60 -3.84 11.84
N ARG A 379 -31.45 -4.64 12.90
CA ARG A 379 -31.27 -4.19 14.28
C ARG A 379 -29.80 -4.23 14.68
N CYS A 380 -29.04 -5.17 14.12
CA CYS A 380 -27.62 -5.35 14.39
C CYS A 380 -26.88 -5.98 13.20
N ALA A 381 -25.55 -6.09 13.29
CA ALA A 381 -24.72 -6.69 12.25
C ALA A 381 -25.02 -8.18 12.01
N ALA A 382 -25.50 -8.90 13.03
CA ALA A 382 -25.89 -10.31 12.91
C ALA A 382 -27.05 -10.50 11.92
N ASP A 383 -28.04 -9.59 11.90
CA ASP A 383 -29.16 -9.66 10.95
C ASP A 383 -28.66 -9.54 9.49
N ILE A 384 -27.64 -8.71 9.26
CA ILE A 384 -27.04 -8.50 7.93
C ILE A 384 -26.18 -9.70 7.53
N PHE A 385 -25.39 -10.24 8.48
CA PHE A 385 -24.60 -11.45 8.24
C PHE A 385 -25.50 -12.65 7.91
N GLU A 386 -26.61 -12.80 8.62
CA GLU A 386 -27.62 -13.84 8.35
C GLU A 386 -28.18 -13.74 6.93
N GLU A 387 -28.60 -12.54 6.52
CA GLU A 387 -29.08 -12.32 5.14
C GLU A 387 -27.98 -12.64 4.11
N HIS A 388 -26.75 -12.19 4.36
CA HIS A 388 -25.62 -12.44 3.49
C HIS A 388 -25.31 -13.94 3.35
N ALA A 389 -25.37 -14.69 4.47
CA ALA A 389 -25.16 -16.12 4.48
C ALA A 389 -26.24 -16.87 3.71
N ARG A 390 -27.51 -16.51 3.92
CA ARG A 390 -28.64 -17.07 3.17
C ARG A 390 -28.54 -16.78 1.66
N LEU A 391 -28.20 -15.55 1.27
CA LEU A 391 -28.03 -15.20 -0.14
C LEU A 391 -26.91 -16.00 -0.80
N SER A 392 -25.81 -16.25 -0.08
CA SER A 392 -24.68 -17.01 -0.61
C SER A 392 -25.04 -18.45 -0.99
N GLY A 393 -25.94 -19.10 -0.23
CA GLY A 393 -26.42 -20.46 -0.52
C GLY A 393 -27.66 -20.52 -1.43
N PHE A 394 -28.42 -19.43 -1.54
CA PHE A 394 -29.67 -19.41 -2.33
C PHE A 394 -29.39 -19.78 -3.79
N GLU A 395 -29.94 -20.92 -4.23
CA GLU A 395 -29.72 -21.49 -5.57
C GLU A 395 -28.24 -21.52 -5.99
N ASN A 396 -27.34 -21.82 -5.05
CA ASN A 396 -25.93 -21.97 -5.34
C ASN A 396 -25.65 -23.37 -5.90
N GLY A 397 -25.95 -24.43 -5.15
CA GLY A 397 -25.78 -25.81 -5.60
C GLY A 397 -24.35 -26.14 -6.06
N GLY A 398 -23.33 -25.44 -5.52
CA GLY A 398 -21.93 -25.59 -5.93
C GLY A 398 -21.58 -24.96 -7.29
N SER A 399 -22.48 -24.18 -7.88
CA SER A 399 -22.20 -23.43 -9.13
C SER A 399 -21.29 -22.22 -8.90
N ARG A 400 -21.28 -21.65 -7.69
CA ARG A 400 -20.44 -20.50 -7.31
C ARG A 400 -19.53 -20.88 -6.14
N ALA A 401 -18.35 -20.29 -6.12
CA ALA A 401 -17.34 -20.60 -5.11
C ALA A 401 -17.68 -20.04 -3.73
N PHE A 402 -18.21 -18.82 -3.68
CA PHE A 402 -18.56 -18.16 -2.43
C PHE A 402 -19.87 -18.73 -1.89
N ASP A 403 -19.78 -19.40 -0.74
CA ASP A 403 -20.91 -19.95 -0.01
C ASP A 403 -20.55 -20.03 1.47
N ILE A 404 -21.32 -19.34 2.31
CA ILE A 404 -21.19 -19.37 3.77
C ILE A 404 -22.52 -19.77 4.42
N SER A 405 -23.41 -20.43 3.67
CA SER A 405 -24.74 -20.84 4.13
C SER A 405 -24.70 -21.78 5.34
N GLY A 406 -23.59 -22.49 5.58
CA GLY A 406 -23.37 -23.26 6.80
C GLY A 406 -23.25 -22.40 8.06
N ARG A 407 -23.19 -21.08 7.91
CA ARG A 407 -23.24 -20.08 9.00
C ARG A 407 -24.55 -19.28 9.02
N SER A 408 -25.58 -19.73 8.31
CA SER A 408 -26.94 -19.19 8.48
C SER A 408 -27.64 -19.81 9.70
N GLY A 409 -28.67 -19.15 10.20
CA GLY A 409 -29.44 -19.59 11.36
C GLY A 409 -28.70 -19.45 12.70
N LEU A 410 -27.60 -18.70 12.75
CA LEU A 410 -26.87 -18.47 14.00
C LEU A 410 -27.71 -17.63 14.97
N SER A 411 -27.72 -18.03 16.26
CA SER A 411 -28.18 -17.14 17.32
C SER A 411 -27.24 -15.94 17.44
N ARG A 412 -27.66 -14.90 18.15
CA ARG A 412 -26.81 -13.73 18.38
C ARG A 412 -25.57 -14.10 19.19
N GLU A 413 -25.73 -14.95 20.20
CA GLU A 413 -24.64 -15.46 21.03
C GLU A 413 -23.66 -16.28 20.19
N ALA A 414 -24.16 -17.11 19.27
CA ALA A 414 -23.32 -17.89 18.35
C ALA A 414 -22.56 -17.00 17.35
N PHE A 415 -23.21 -15.95 16.81
CA PHE A 415 -22.54 -14.96 15.98
C PHE A 415 -21.46 -14.19 16.75
N ASP A 416 -21.71 -13.85 18.01
CA ASP A 416 -20.75 -13.18 18.88
C ASP A 416 -19.58 -14.08 19.28
N GLN A 417 -19.74 -15.40 19.24
CA GLN A 417 -18.68 -16.39 19.48
C GLN A 417 -18.07 -16.97 18.20
N LEU A 418 -18.44 -16.44 17.03
CA LEU A 418 -17.98 -16.96 15.74
C LEU A 418 -16.44 -16.99 15.67
N MET A 419 -15.92 -18.20 15.52
CA MET A 419 -14.50 -18.46 15.29
C MET A 419 -14.13 -18.18 13.83
N PRO A 420 -12.89 -17.76 13.53
CA PRO A 420 -12.44 -17.57 12.16
C PRO A 420 -12.60 -18.85 11.31
N PHE A 421 -13.02 -18.70 10.06
CA PHE A 421 -13.15 -19.80 9.12
C PHE A 421 -12.96 -19.33 7.67
N GLN A 422 -12.37 -20.15 6.80
CA GLN A 422 -12.35 -19.86 5.36
C GLN A 422 -13.65 -20.30 4.69
N TRP A 423 -14.12 -19.48 3.75
CA TRP A 423 -15.14 -19.91 2.81
C TRP A 423 -14.52 -20.68 1.63
N PRO A 424 -15.26 -21.62 1.02
CA PRO A 424 -16.65 -21.98 1.30
C PRO A 424 -16.85 -22.75 2.61
N CYS A 425 -18.01 -22.55 3.23
CA CYS A 425 -18.55 -23.28 4.38
C CYS A 425 -20.05 -23.47 4.12
N ARG A 426 -20.39 -24.50 3.34
CA ARG A 426 -21.77 -24.77 2.89
C ARG A 426 -22.61 -25.39 4.00
N ALA A 427 -23.93 -25.32 3.86
CA ALA A 427 -24.84 -25.99 4.79
C ALA A 427 -24.54 -27.51 4.85
N GLY A 428 -24.32 -28.02 6.06
CA GLY A 428 -23.96 -29.43 6.29
C GLY A 428 -22.48 -29.78 6.07
N GLU A 429 -21.64 -28.82 5.69
CA GLU A 429 -20.22 -29.01 5.42
C GLU A 429 -19.33 -28.17 6.35
N GLY A 430 -18.06 -28.58 6.51
CA GLY A 430 -17.03 -27.79 7.18
C GLY A 430 -16.44 -26.69 6.28
N PRO A 431 -15.63 -25.78 6.84
CA PRO A 431 -14.89 -24.79 6.05
C PRO A 431 -13.84 -25.45 5.16
N THR A 432 -13.57 -24.86 3.99
CA THR A 432 -12.59 -25.36 3.03
C THR A 432 -11.39 -24.41 2.90
N GLU A 433 -10.22 -24.85 3.38
CA GLU A 433 -9.01 -24.02 3.42
C GLU A 433 -8.36 -23.81 2.05
N ARG A 434 -8.32 -24.84 1.19
CA ARG A 434 -7.72 -24.80 -0.15
C ARG A 434 -8.75 -25.16 -1.20
N LEU A 435 -8.79 -24.40 -2.29
CA LEU A 435 -9.75 -24.60 -3.38
C LEU A 435 -9.08 -25.14 -4.64
N LEU A 436 -9.90 -25.73 -5.52
CA LEU A 436 -9.52 -26.18 -6.87
C LEU A 436 -8.52 -27.36 -6.91
N GLY A 437 -8.25 -28.00 -5.76
CA GLY A 437 -7.36 -29.17 -5.68
C GLY A 437 -7.94 -30.44 -6.32
N ASP A 438 -9.25 -30.47 -6.57
CA ASP A 438 -9.94 -31.55 -7.28
C ASP A 438 -9.92 -31.38 -8.82
N GLY A 439 -9.24 -30.35 -9.32
CA GLY A 439 -9.17 -30.04 -10.75
C GLY A 439 -10.50 -29.58 -11.36
N ARG A 440 -11.48 -29.18 -10.53
CA ARG A 440 -12.77 -28.63 -10.99
C ARG A 440 -12.81 -27.13 -10.79
N PHE A 441 -13.04 -26.41 -11.87
CA PHE A 441 -13.06 -24.95 -11.90
C PHE A 441 -14.50 -24.39 -12.00
N PHE A 442 -14.64 -23.07 -11.91
CA PHE A 442 -15.94 -22.38 -11.99
C PHE A 442 -16.25 -21.87 -13.41
N THR A 443 -15.48 -22.30 -14.40
CA THR A 443 -15.79 -22.13 -15.82
C THR A 443 -16.96 -23.02 -16.23
N PRO A 444 -17.69 -22.69 -17.32
CA PRO A 444 -18.85 -23.47 -17.75
C PRO A 444 -18.58 -24.97 -17.98
N ASP A 445 -17.38 -25.33 -18.44
CA ASP A 445 -16.96 -26.71 -18.69
C ASP A 445 -16.09 -27.30 -17.56
N ARG A 446 -16.00 -26.59 -16.43
CA ARG A 446 -15.22 -26.98 -15.25
C ARG A 446 -13.71 -27.12 -15.47
N LYS A 447 -13.16 -26.64 -16.60
CA LYS A 447 -11.72 -26.62 -16.89
C LYS A 447 -11.12 -25.22 -16.74
N ALA A 448 -9.94 -25.10 -16.14
CA ALA A 448 -9.20 -23.83 -16.09
C ALA A 448 -8.84 -23.33 -17.48
N ARG A 449 -8.56 -22.04 -17.60
CA ARG A 449 -8.10 -21.40 -18.85
C ARG A 449 -6.66 -20.96 -18.71
N PHE A 450 -5.83 -21.47 -19.62
CA PHE A 450 -4.64 -20.76 -20.02
C PHE A 450 -5.05 -19.54 -20.83
N VAL A 451 -4.44 -18.40 -20.52
CA VAL A 451 -4.78 -17.13 -21.12
C VAL A 451 -3.60 -16.64 -21.95
N ALA A 452 -3.80 -16.47 -23.26
CA ALA A 452 -2.85 -15.76 -24.11
C ALA A 452 -2.89 -14.27 -23.73
N ILE A 453 -1.78 -13.77 -23.16
CA ILE A 453 -1.67 -12.38 -22.74
C ILE A 453 -1.33 -11.48 -23.94
N ALA A 454 -1.66 -10.20 -23.84
CA ALA A 454 -1.19 -9.21 -24.81
C ALA A 454 0.31 -8.95 -24.67
N GLU A 455 0.93 -8.41 -25.72
CA GLU A 455 2.33 -7.99 -25.69
C GLU A 455 2.59 -6.97 -24.56
N PRO A 456 3.54 -7.23 -23.65
CA PRO A 456 3.82 -6.36 -22.51
C PRO A 456 4.32 -4.97 -22.94
N ARG A 457 3.67 -3.91 -22.47
CA ARG A 457 4.02 -2.51 -22.73
C ARG A 457 3.48 -1.58 -21.64
N LEU A 458 4.16 -0.46 -21.42
CA LEU A 458 3.63 0.64 -20.61
C LEU A 458 2.51 1.37 -21.38
N SER A 459 1.53 1.95 -20.69
CA SER A 459 0.47 2.70 -21.37
C SER A 459 0.99 4.01 -21.97
N ALA A 460 2.06 4.56 -21.41
CA ALA A 460 2.71 5.76 -21.90
C ALA A 460 4.25 5.62 -21.83
N ALA A 461 4.92 5.95 -22.94
CA ALA A 461 6.37 5.97 -22.99
C ALA A 461 6.96 7.24 -22.35
N VAL A 462 8.20 7.14 -21.86
CA VAL A 462 8.99 8.31 -21.46
C VAL A 462 9.39 9.15 -22.69
N SER A 463 9.72 10.40 -22.48
CA SER A 463 10.18 11.31 -23.54
C SER A 463 11.32 12.20 -23.05
N ARG A 464 11.96 12.96 -23.95
CA ARG A 464 12.99 13.93 -23.54
C ARG A 464 12.48 14.96 -22.52
N ALA A 465 11.20 15.32 -22.57
CA ALA A 465 10.59 16.25 -21.63
C ALA A 465 10.24 15.61 -20.28
N ARG A 466 10.02 14.29 -20.26
CA ARG A 466 9.66 13.49 -19.08
C ARG A 466 10.43 12.17 -19.12
N PRO A 467 11.75 12.20 -18.80
CA PRO A 467 12.64 11.07 -19.05
C PRO A 467 12.55 9.96 -18.00
N PHE A 468 11.80 10.18 -16.91
CA PHE A 468 11.70 9.22 -15.81
C PHE A 468 10.37 8.47 -15.82
N VAL A 469 10.39 7.22 -15.37
CA VAL A 469 9.18 6.48 -14.97
C VAL A 469 8.94 6.69 -13.47
N LEU A 470 7.82 7.32 -13.11
CA LEU A 470 7.37 7.48 -11.74
C LEU A 470 6.64 6.21 -11.26
N ASN A 471 7.22 5.58 -10.24
CA ASN A 471 6.64 4.53 -9.44
C ASN A 471 6.13 5.11 -8.10
N THR A 472 4.97 4.67 -7.65
CA THR A 472 4.38 5.11 -6.38
C THR A 472 4.22 3.95 -5.42
N GLY A 473 4.29 4.19 -4.11
CA GLY A 473 4.05 3.13 -3.14
C GLY A 473 3.93 3.62 -1.72
N ARG A 474 4.42 2.81 -0.78
CA ARG A 474 4.19 3.01 0.65
C ARG A 474 5.49 3.11 1.45
N ILE A 475 5.42 3.79 2.58
CA ILE A 475 6.38 3.70 3.67
C ILE A 475 5.82 2.84 4.80
N ARG A 476 6.73 2.33 5.62
CA ARG A 476 6.47 1.39 6.72
C ARG A 476 5.40 1.84 7.72
N ASP A 477 5.49 3.09 8.18
CA ASP A 477 4.77 3.52 9.40
C ASP A 477 3.43 4.21 9.13
N GLN A 478 3.05 4.36 7.85
CA GLN A 478 1.91 5.17 7.46
C GLN A 478 0.91 4.36 6.63
N TRP A 479 -0.38 4.61 6.86
CA TRP A 479 -1.47 3.91 6.19
C TRP A 479 -2.26 4.85 5.29
N HIS A 480 -2.28 4.55 3.98
CA HIS A 480 -2.96 5.36 2.96
C HIS A 480 -2.73 6.86 3.17
N THR A 481 -3.77 7.68 3.22
CA THR A 481 -3.69 9.14 3.25
C THR A 481 -3.48 9.71 4.67
N MET A 482 -2.91 8.90 5.58
CA MET A 482 -2.59 9.28 6.96
C MET A 482 -3.73 9.82 7.83
N THR A 483 -5.00 9.63 7.46
CA THR A 483 -6.15 10.15 8.23
C THR A 483 -6.21 9.62 9.66
N ARG A 484 -5.63 8.43 9.90
CA ARG A 484 -5.48 7.84 11.24
C ARG A 484 -4.03 7.80 11.69
N THR A 485 -3.12 7.29 10.86
CA THR A 485 -1.72 7.08 11.26
C THR A 485 -0.94 8.38 11.42
N GLY A 486 -1.31 9.45 10.70
CA GLY A 486 -0.71 10.77 10.83
C GLY A 486 -1.07 11.48 12.14
N LEU A 487 -2.12 11.02 12.83
CA LEU A 487 -2.50 11.53 14.16
C LEU A 487 -1.65 10.95 15.28
N SER A 488 -0.95 9.82 15.04
CA SER A 488 -0.14 9.14 16.04
C SER A 488 1.29 9.69 16.05
N PRO A 489 1.73 10.32 17.17
CA PRO A 489 3.10 10.80 17.30
C PRO A 489 4.18 9.74 17.10
N ARG A 490 3.86 8.49 17.45
CA ARG A 490 4.80 7.37 17.36
C ARG A 490 5.03 6.97 15.91
N LEU A 491 3.99 6.98 15.09
CA LEU A 491 4.04 6.55 13.68
C LEU A 491 4.66 7.62 12.76
N THR A 492 4.66 8.89 13.19
CA THR A 492 5.27 10.00 12.45
C THR A 492 6.74 10.25 12.82
N ALA A 493 7.28 9.51 13.80
CA ALA A 493 8.62 9.76 14.35
C ALA A 493 9.76 9.44 13.35
N HIS A 494 9.56 8.49 12.45
CA HIS A 494 10.60 8.01 11.53
C HIS A 494 10.74 8.87 10.26
N LEU A 495 9.63 9.20 9.58
CA LEU A 495 9.61 10.01 8.38
C LEU A 495 8.45 11.02 8.45
N SER A 496 8.77 12.31 8.43
CA SER A 496 7.81 13.42 8.56
C SER A 496 7.52 14.16 7.26
N GLU A 497 8.34 13.96 6.22
CA GLU A 497 8.25 14.70 4.94
C GLU A 497 8.09 13.75 3.73
N PRO A 498 7.31 14.16 2.70
CA PRO A 498 7.28 13.44 1.44
C PRO A 498 8.62 13.53 0.72
N PHE A 499 9.01 12.46 0.03
CA PHE A 499 10.29 12.38 -0.69
C PHE A 499 10.17 11.68 -2.04
N ALA A 500 11.08 12.01 -2.95
CA ALA A 500 11.36 11.26 -4.17
C ALA A 500 12.70 10.52 -4.04
N GLU A 501 12.65 9.20 -4.11
CA GLU A 501 13.82 8.36 -4.27
C GLU A 501 14.32 8.38 -5.72
N ILE A 502 15.63 8.55 -5.91
CA ILE A 502 16.28 8.61 -7.21
C ILE A 502 17.69 7.99 -7.16
N HIS A 503 18.15 7.40 -8.27
CA HIS A 503 19.51 6.87 -8.39
C HIS A 503 20.56 8.00 -8.35
N PRO A 504 21.76 7.80 -7.74
CA PRO A 504 22.80 8.84 -7.66
C PRO A 504 23.20 9.45 -9.00
N ASP A 505 23.40 8.64 -10.04
CA ASP A 505 23.80 9.15 -11.37
C ASP A 505 22.74 10.07 -11.97
N ASP A 506 21.47 9.72 -11.80
CA ASP A 506 20.36 10.53 -12.30
C ASP A 506 20.23 11.81 -11.48
N ALA A 507 20.39 11.72 -10.15
CA ALA A 507 20.40 12.89 -9.27
C ALA A 507 21.50 13.88 -9.67
N ALA A 508 22.72 13.39 -9.92
CA ALA A 508 23.84 14.20 -10.39
C ALA A 508 23.52 14.85 -11.74
N SER A 509 22.98 14.10 -12.71
CA SER A 509 22.61 14.61 -14.03
C SER A 509 21.54 15.71 -13.98
N MET A 510 20.65 15.66 -12.99
CA MET A 510 19.54 16.61 -12.80
C MET A 510 19.87 17.73 -11.81
N GLY A 511 21.09 17.78 -11.25
CA GLY A 511 21.49 18.79 -10.25
C GLY A 511 20.73 18.66 -8.93
N LEU A 512 20.29 17.46 -8.56
CA LEU A 512 19.52 17.19 -7.35
C LEU A 512 20.45 16.87 -6.17
N VAL A 513 20.17 17.47 -5.02
CA VAL A 513 20.98 17.32 -3.80
C VAL A 513 20.17 16.61 -2.73
N GLN A 514 20.78 15.64 -2.02
CA GLN A 514 20.18 14.93 -0.89
C GLN A 514 19.52 15.90 0.11
N GLY A 515 18.27 15.65 0.45
CA GLY A 515 17.51 16.45 1.41
C GLY A 515 17.05 17.82 0.89
N ALA A 516 17.50 18.30 -0.27
CA ALA A 516 16.94 19.50 -0.90
C ALA A 516 15.52 19.25 -1.42
N LEU A 517 14.79 20.32 -1.74
CA LEU A 517 13.47 20.22 -2.35
C LEU A 517 13.57 20.06 -3.87
N ALA A 518 12.68 19.25 -4.42
CA ALA A 518 12.51 19.08 -5.85
C ALA A 518 11.03 19.07 -6.22
N ARG A 519 10.74 19.58 -7.41
CA ARG A 519 9.42 19.49 -8.04
C ARG A 519 9.40 18.28 -8.97
N VAL A 520 8.50 17.35 -8.69
CA VAL A 520 8.15 16.26 -9.61
C VAL A 520 6.92 16.68 -10.40
N SER A 521 6.96 16.56 -11.72
CA SER A 521 5.84 16.93 -12.59
C SER A 521 5.55 15.86 -13.65
N THR A 522 4.26 15.72 -13.97
CA THR A 522 3.76 14.88 -15.06
C THR A 522 2.87 15.73 -15.96
N THR A 523 2.25 15.14 -16.98
CA THR A 523 1.20 15.83 -17.77
C THR A 523 -0.01 16.21 -16.90
N TYR A 524 -0.20 15.55 -15.76
CA TYR A 524 -1.42 15.62 -14.97
C TYR A 524 -1.34 16.57 -13.77
N GLY A 525 -0.14 16.81 -13.25
CA GLY A 525 0.05 17.66 -12.07
C GLY A 525 1.51 17.77 -11.65
N ALA A 526 1.71 18.36 -10.47
CA ALA A 526 3.03 18.49 -9.86
C ALA A 526 2.96 18.26 -8.34
N ALA A 527 4.08 17.80 -7.77
CA ALA A 527 4.29 17.62 -6.34
C ALA A 527 5.64 18.22 -5.93
N VAL A 528 5.77 18.65 -4.69
CA VAL A 528 7.03 19.14 -4.11
C VAL A 528 7.42 18.21 -2.98
N VAL A 529 8.62 17.67 -3.06
CA VAL A 529 9.12 16.61 -2.18
C VAL A 529 10.60 16.78 -1.88
N ARG A 530 11.09 16.13 -0.82
CA ARG A 530 12.52 16.01 -0.53
C ARG A 530 13.21 15.06 -1.51
N VAL A 531 14.45 15.34 -1.89
CA VAL A 531 15.27 14.41 -2.66
C VAL A 531 15.87 13.36 -1.71
N LEU A 532 15.69 12.09 -2.05
CA LEU A 532 16.36 10.96 -1.40
C LEU A 532 17.19 10.19 -2.45
N VAL A 533 18.49 10.38 -2.42
CA VAL A 533 19.44 9.68 -3.29
C VAL A 533 19.64 8.26 -2.75
N ASN A 534 19.31 7.25 -3.56
CA ASN A 534 19.36 5.85 -3.16
C ASN A 534 19.84 4.96 -4.32
N ARG A 535 20.96 4.24 -4.14
CA ARG A 535 21.50 3.27 -5.12
C ARG A 535 20.57 2.07 -5.35
N GLY A 536 19.62 1.82 -4.44
CA GLY A 536 18.60 0.80 -4.61
C GLY A 536 17.50 1.15 -5.62
N GLN A 537 17.48 2.37 -6.17
CA GLN A 537 16.63 2.73 -7.30
C GLN A 537 17.30 2.41 -8.64
N GLN A 538 16.50 2.02 -9.64
CA GLN A 538 17.00 1.89 -11.00
C GLN A 538 17.18 3.27 -11.65
N ARG A 539 18.18 3.37 -12.53
CA ARG A 539 18.34 4.55 -13.40
C ARG A 539 17.12 4.75 -14.30
N GLY A 540 16.76 6.00 -14.55
CA GLY A 540 15.57 6.39 -15.32
C GLY A 540 14.25 6.20 -14.56
N THR A 541 14.27 5.96 -13.25
CA THR A 541 13.07 5.77 -12.44
C THR A 541 13.04 6.67 -11.20
N LEU A 542 11.84 7.00 -10.75
CA LEU A 542 11.58 7.74 -9.50
C LEU A 542 10.63 6.92 -8.64
N PHE A 543 10.82 6.95 -7.32
CA PHE A 543 9.83 6.43 -6.38
C PHE A 543 9.33 7.52 -5.44
N VAL A 544 8.00 7.65 -5.31
CA VAL A 544 7.38 8.63 -4.40
C VAL A 544 6.24 7.97 -3.60
N PRO A 545 6.26 8.00 -2.25
CA PRO A 545 5.19 7.42 -1.45
C PRO A 545 3.89 8.23 -1.49
N ILE A 546 2.74 7.56 -1.43
CA ILE A 546 1.41 8.17 -1.69
C ILE A 546 0.74 8.86 -0.49
N HIS A 547 1.43 8.95 0.64
CA HIS A 547 0.73 9.09 1.92
C HIS A 547 0.26 10.50 2.27
N TRP A 548 1.02 11.51 1.86
CA TRP A 548 0.75 12.89 2.25
C TRP A 548 -0.45 13.47 1.49
N SER A 549 -1.13 14.42 2.12
CA SER A 549 -2.28 15.13 1.59
C SER A 549 -2.27 16.60 2.02
N ALA A 550 -3.28 17.39 1.65
CA ALA A 550 -3.33 18.81 2.05
C ALA A 550 -3.45 19.03 3.57
N GLU A 551 -3.78 17.99 4.35
CA GLU A 551 -3.82 18.08 5.81
C GLU A 551 -2.41 18.19 6.41
N ASN A 552 -1.43 17.54 5.78
CA ASN A 552 -0.08 17.34 6.33
C ASN A 552 1.07 17.73 5.38
N SER A 553 0.80 18.17 4.16
CA SER A 553 1.80 18.76 3.27
C SER A 553 1.20 19.72 2.24
N SER A 554 1.93 20.78 1.87
CA SER A 554 1.55 21.67 0.75
C SER A 554 1.72 21.04 -0.63
N GLY A 555 2.59 20.03 -0.76
CA GLY A 555 3.03 19.49 -2.05
C GLY A 555 3.00 17.97 -2.15
N GLY A 556 2.50 17.28 -1.13
CA GLY A 556 2.61 15.81 -0.99
C GLY A 556 1.52 14.97 -1.65
N ARG A 557 0.54 15.56 -2.37
CA ARG A 557 -0.58 14.82 -2.99
C ARG A 557 -0.15 14.07 -4.25
N ILE A 558 0.40 12.88 -4.09
CA ILE A 558 0.99 12.11 -5.21
C ILE A 558 -0.05 11.58 -6.20
N GLY A 559 -1.30 11.36 -5.77
CA GLY A 559 -2.39 10.98 -6.69
C GLY A 559 -2.61 11.98 -7.83
N ALA A 560 -2.21 13.25 -7.67
CA ALA A 560 -2.28 14.26 -8.72
C ALA A 560 -1.32 13.98 -9.89
N LEU A 561 -0.22 13.27 -9.64
CA LEU A 561 0.77 12.92 -10.66
C LEU A 561 0.34 11.73 -11.52
N VAL A 562 -0.49 10.83 -10.97
CA VAL A 562 -0.77 9.51 -11.53
C VAL A 562 -1.65 9.59 -12.79
N GLN A 563 -1.24 8.87 -13.84
CA GLN A 563 -1.98 8.80 -15.10
C GLN A 563 -3.32 8.04 -14.99
N PRO A 564 -4.31 8.36 -15.83
CA PRO A 564 -5.63 7.73 -15.79
C PRO A 564 -5.74 6.43 -16.58
N ALA A 565 -4.69 5.99 -17.29
CA ALA A 565 -4.74 4.75 -18.06
C ALA A 565 -5.08 3.56 -17.15
N THR A 566 -6.07 2.76 -17.56
CA THR A 566 -6.55 1.62 -16.79
C THR A 566 -6.43 0.32 -17.57
N ASP A 567 -6.35 -0.79 -16.83
CA ASP A 567 -6.46 -2.12 -17.40
C ASP A 567 -7.84 -2.33 -18.05
N PRO A 568 -7.92 -2.83 -19.29
CA PRO A 568 -9.18 -2.91 -20.03
C PRO A 568 -10.19 -3.87 -19.40
N HIS A 569 -9.72 -4.90 -18.68
CA HIS A 569 -10.59 -5.87 -18.03
C HIS A 569 -11.01 -5.37 -16.65
N SER A 570 -10.04 -4.97 -15.84
CA SER A 570 -10.25 -4.67 -14.42
C SER A 570 -10.53 -3.19 -14.14
N GLY A 571 -10.24 -2.27 -15.06
CA GLY A 571 -10.30 -0.82 -14.80
C GLY A 571 -9.34 -0.35 -13.70
N GLN A 572 -8.33 -1.15 -13.34
CA GLN A 572 -7.33 -0.76 -12.36
C GLN A 572 -6.31 0.19 -13.01
N PRO A 573 -5.96 1.34 -12.38
CA PRO A 573 -5.08 2.32 -13.00
C PRO A 573 -3.59 1.96 -12.93
N GLU A 574 -2.82 2.44 -13.92
CA GLU A 574 -1.37 2.33 -14.00
C GLU A 574 -0.64 3.32 -13.07
N ALA A 575 -0.73 3.07 -11.76
CA ALA A 575 -0.11 3.92 -10.74
C ALA A 575 1.40 3.68 -10.55
N LYS A 576 1.97 2.65 -11.18
CA LYS A 576 3.37 2.24 -11.01
C LYS A 576 4.30 2.73 -12.13
N ALA A 577 3.76 3.36 -13.17
CA ALA A 577 4.56 3.76 -14.31
C ALA A 577 4.02 5.03 -14.99
N THR A 578 4.14 6.20 -14.37
CA THR A 578 3.76 7.47 -15.03
C THR A 578 5.01 8.21 -15.55
N PRO A 579 5.07 8.61 -16.84
CA PRO A 579 6.16 9.45 -17.31
C PRO A 579 6.25 10.78 -16.54
N ALA A 580 7.43 11.09 -16.02
CA ALA A 580 7.66 12.22 -15.14
C ALA A 580 8.98 12.95 -15.42
N ARG A 581 9.06 14.19 -14.93
CA ARG A 581 10.28 14.99 -14.80
C ARG A 581 10.47 15.35 -13.33
N ILE A 582 11.72 15.46 -12.90
CA ILE A 582 12.10 16.03 -11.61
C ILE A 582 13.09 17.17 -11.84
N ALA A 583 12.97 18.24 -11.05
CA ALA A 583 13.91 19.35 -11.08
C ALA A 583 14.08 19.96 -9.68
N PRO A 584 15.27 20.53 -9.37
CA PRO A 584 15.46 21.27 -8.13
C PRO A 584 14.42 22.38 -7.96
N LEU A 585 13.92 22.55 -6.74
CA LEU A 585 13.10 23.70 -6.38
C LEU A 585 13.98 24.70 -5.64
N ALA A 586 14.22 25.86 -6.26
CA ALA A 586 14.93 26.95 -5.62
C ALA A 586 14.07 27.54 -4.49
N VAL A 587 14.66 27.62 -3.30
CA VAL A 587 14.08 28.24 -2.10
C VAL A 587 15.14 29.10 -1.45
N SER A 588 14.74 30.16 -0.75
CA SER A 588 15.71 31.03 -0.08
C SER A 588 16.26 30.40 1.20
N HIS A 589 15.38 29.76 1.96
CA HIS A 589 15.71 29.15 3.24
C HIS A 589 14.86 27.91 3.48
N TYR A 590 15.44 26.98 4.22
CA TYR A 590 14.77 25.85 4.84
C TYR A 590 14.52 26.16 6.29
N GLY A 591 13.46 25.57 6.87
CA GLY A 591 13.29 25.63 8.29
C GLY A 591 12.53 24.47 8.91
N LEU A 592 12.67 24.42 10.23
CA LEU A 592 12.11 23.43 11.14
C LEU A 592 11.51 24.17 12.33
N ALA A 593 10.24 23.90 12.62
CA ALA A 593 9.57 24.41 13.81
C ALA A 593 9.00 23.26 14.64
N LEU A 594 9.16 23.35 15.96
CA LEU A 594 8.51 22.47 16.93
C LEU A 594 7.65 23.35 17.84
N SER A 595 6.41 22.97 18.10
CA SER A 595 5.50 23.80 18.89
C SER A 595 4.42 22.96 19.57
N ARG A 596 4.04 23.35 20.79
CA ARG A 596 2.88 22.76 21.48
C ARG A 596 1.57 23.10 20.77
N GLN A 597 1.50 24.27 20.13
CA GLN A 597 0.35 24.73 19.35
C GLN A 597 0.56 24.53 17.85
N PRO A 598 -0.51 24.40 17.03
CA PRO A 598 -0.38 24.38 15.58
C PRO A 598 0.36 25.63 15.08
N VAL A 599 1.39 25.45 14.27
CA VAL A 599 2.13 26.55 13.63
C VAL A 599 1.36 27.02 12.40
N ARG A 600 1.29 28.34 12.17
CA ARG A 600 0.68 28.91 10.96
C ARG A 600 1.41 28.41 9.70
N ARG A 601 0.72 28.36 8.55
CA ARG A 601 1.28 27.76 7.31
C ARG A 601 1.24 28.69 6.09
N SER A 602 0.68 29.89 6.26
CA SER A 602 0.54 30.88 5.19
C SER A 602 1.89 31.48 4.79
N GLY A 603 2.09 31.74 3.50
CA GLY A 603 3.31 32.37 2.98
C GLY A 603 4.52 31.45 2.91
N LEU A 604 4.35 30.14 3.05
CA LEU A 604 5.40 29.14 2.91
C LEU A 604 5.43 28.59 1.47
N ALA A 605 6.62 28.54 0.87
CA ALA A 605 6.86 27.91 -0.44
C ALA A 605 6.59 26.40 -0.39
N TYR A 606 6.92 25.79 0.74
CA TYR A 606 6.70 24.39 1.03
C TYR A 606 6.47 24.18 2.51
N TRP A 607 5.62 23.22 2.87
CA TRP A 607 5.53 22.71 4.22
C TRP A 607 5.12 21.23 4.29
N ALA A 608 5.56 20.56 5.34
CA ALA A 608 5.11 19.25 5.77
C ALA A 608 5.01 19.22 7.30
N ALA A 609 3.89 18.73 7.82
CA ALA A 609 3.58 18.77 9.24
C ALA A 609 3.29 17.36 9.78
N ALA A 610 3.72 17.11 11.02
CA ALA A 610 3.45 15.87 11.72
C ALA A 610 3.14 16.11 13.21
N ARG A 611 2.50 15.13 13.85
CA ARG A 611 2.22 15.14 15.29
C ARG A 611 3.42 14.68 16.10
N THR A 612 3.60 15.25 17.29
CA THR A 612 4.56 14.83 18.31
C THR A 612 3.83 14.57 19.63
N SER A 613 4.52 14.00 20.62
CA SER A 613 3.95 13.72 21.96
C SER A 613 3.49 14.99 22.68
N PHE A 614 4.16 16.11 22.41
CA PHE A 614 3.88 17.42 23.02
C PHE A 614 3.06 18.37 22.14
N GLY A 615 2.91 18.10 20.84
CA GLY A 615 2.26 19.00 19.89
C GLY A 615 2.56 18.67 18.43
N HIS A 616 3.36 19.53 17.78
CA HIS A 616 3.56 19.54 16.34
C HIS A 616 5.03 19.73 15.96
N ILE A 617 5.38 19.18 14.80
CA ILE A 617 6.59 19.48 14.05
C ILE A 617 6.19 19.95 12.65
N LEU A 618 6.86 20.99 12.16
CA LEU A 618 6.66 21.58 10.84
C LEU A 618 8.01 21.72 10.16
N HIS A 619 8.18 21.06 9.03
CA HIS A 619 9.25 21.31 8.09
C HIS A 619 8.74 22.27 7.02
N PHE A 620 9.52 23.27 6.65
CA PHE A 620 9.08 24.27 5.68
C PHE A 620 10.22 24.85 4.85
N ALA A 621 9.86 25.60 3.82
CA ALA A 621 10.79 26.44 3.07
C ALA A 621 10.13 27.78 2.70
N LEU A 622 10.97 28.80 2.50
CA LEU A 622 10.58 30.15 2.12
C LEU A 622 10.92 30.44 0.65
N ASP A 623 10.09 31.23 -0.02
CA ASP A 623 10.30 31.61 -1.43
C ASP A 623 11.58 32.45 -1.62
N ALA A 624 12.10 32.48 -2.85
CA ALA A 624 13.18 33.36 -3.27
C ALA A 624 12.69 34.27 -4.42
N PRO A 625 12.92 35.61 -4.42
CA PRO A 625 13.26 36.55 -3.34
C PRO A 625 12.12 37.55 -3.03
N GLY A 626 11.89 37.89 -1.76
CA GLY A 626 10.91 38.94 -1.40
C GLY A 626 10.86 39.37 0.08
N GLY A 627 11.73 38.87 0.96
CA GLY A 627 11.74 39.33 2.36
C GLY A 627 12.62 38.54 3.34
N GLY A 628 13.11 37.35 2.96
CA GLY A 628 13.89 36.51 3.90
C GLY A 628 13.05 36.03 5.09
N TRP A 629 13.69 35.63 6.18
CA TRP A 629 13.02 35.12 7.39
C TRP A 629 12.53 36.23 8.34
N LEU A 630 13.00 37.48 8.16
CA LEU A 630 12.76 38.61 9.07
C LEU A 630 11.29 39.06 9.17
N PRO A 631 10.55 39.30 8.07
CA PRO A 631 9.11 39.59 8.15
C PRO A 631 8.28 38.42 8.65
N TRP A 632 8.80 37.20 8.46
CA TRP A 632 8.10 35.96 8.75
C TRP A 632 8.18 35.57 10.25
N GLN A 633 9.29 35.89 10.93
CA GLN A 633 9.56 35.45 12.32
C GLN A 633 8.45 35.79 13.33
N HIS A 634 7.84 36.97 13.20
CA HIS A 634 6.85 37.48 14.16
C HIS A 634 5.48 36.83 13.99
N THR A 635 5.25 36.12 12.89
CA THR A 635 3.92 35.59 12.56
C THR A 635 3.75 34.12 12.96
N MET A 636 4.82 33.45 13.38
CA MET A 636 4.87 31.98 13.51
C MET A 636 5.09 31.47 14.94
N LEU A 637 5.63 32.29 15.83
CA LEU A 637 5.91 31.91 17.21
C LEU A 637 4.77 32.35 18.14
N PRO A 638 4.41 31.53 19.16
CA PRO A 638 3.48 31.95 20.20
C PRO A 638 4.09 33.06 21.09
N GLU A 639 3.24 33.76 21.83
CA GLU A 639 3.68 34.76 22.82
C GLU A 639 4.40 34.11 24.02
N GLY A 640 5.51 34.71 24.45
CA GLY A 640 6.29 34.30 25.62
C GLY A 640 7.71 34.89 25.63
N ASP A 641 8.50 34.47 26.62
CA ASP A 641 9.92 34.82 26.77
C ASP A 641 10.71 34.22 25.61
N THR A 642 11.16 35.07 24.68
CA THR A 642 11.78 34.62 23.44
C THR A 642 13.30 34.76 23.50
N LEU A 643 13.99 33.65 23.29
CA LEU A 643 15.43 33.59 23.04
C LEU A 643 15.63 33.61 21.53
N THR A 644 16.53 34.46 21.03
CA THR A 644 16.81 34.56 19.59
C THR A 644 18.30 34.50 19.29
N PHE A 645 18.61 33.94 18.13
CA PHE A 645 19.92 34.02 17.47
C PHE A 645 19.67 34.34 16.00
N ALA A 646 20.32 35.39 15.51
CA ALA A 646 20.23 35.82 14.12
C ALA A 646 21.63 36.10 13.58
N ASP A 647 21.94 35.47 12.44
CA ASP A 647 23.13 35.75 11.65
C ASP A 647 22.68 36.06 10.22
N ALA A 648 22.58 37.35 9.92
CA ALA A 648 22.13 37.81 8.61
C ALA A 648 23.12 37.45 7.50
N ALA A 649 24.43 37.40 7.80
CA ALA A 649 25.46 37.05 6.82
C ALA A 649 25.41 35.56 6.46
N ALA A 650 25.17 34.70 7.44
CA ALA A 650 24.99 33.26 7.21
C ALA A 650 23.56 32.86 6.80
N GLY A 651 22.61 33.81 6.78
CA GLY A 651 21.19 33.54 6.51
C GLY A 651 20.54 32.63 7.56
N ALA A 652 21.04 32.65 8.80
CA ALA A 652 20.58 31.75 9.86
C ALA A 652 19.74 32.48 10.90
N TYR A 653 18.60 31.90 11.27
CA TYR A 653 17.76 32.38 12.35
C TYR A 653 17.28 31.23 13.21
N ARG A 654 17.30 31.45 14.53
CA ARG A 654 16.86 30.46 15.51
C ARG A 654 16.15 31.18 16.64
N ALA A 655 15.07 30.60 17.12
CA ALA A 655 14.42 31.10 18.32
C ALA A 655 13.80 29.98 19.15
N ALA A 656 13.68 30.23 20.44
CA ALA A 656 12.97 29.39 21.39
C ALA A 656 12.07 30.26 22.26
N VAL A 657 10.81 29.89 22.39
CA VAL A 657 9.82 30.59 23.22
C VAL A 657 9.58 29.80 24.49
N LEU A 658 9.69 30.46 25.63
CA LEU A 658 9.39 29.90 26.93
C LEU A 658 8.22 30.63 27.58
N ARG A 659 7.44 29.91 28.38
CA ARG A 659 6.42 30.47 29.27
C ARG A 659 6.63 29.84 30.64
N ASP A 660 6.86 30.67 31.66
CA ASP A 660 7.18 30.22 33.01
C ASP A 660 8.37 29.22 33.04
N GLY A 661 9.35 29.44 32.16
CA GLY A 661 10.52 28.57 32.01
C GLY A 661 10.25 27.23 31.30
N ARG A 662 9.02 26.93 30.90
CA ARG A 662 8.67 25.76 30.07
C ARG A 662 8.80 26.10 28.59
N LEU A 663 9.33 25.17 27.80
CA LEU A 663 9.46 25.34 26.35
C LEU A 663 8.10 25.22 25.63
N GLU A 664 7.75 26.24 24.85
CA GLU A 664 6.49 26.35 24.09
C GLU A 664 6.68 26.16 22.58
N ALA A 665 7.76 26.72 22.03
CA ALA A 665 8.11 26.59 20.62
C ALA A 665 9.60 26.73 20.37
N MET A 666 10.08 26.14 19.28
CA MET A 666 11.42 26.29 18.74
C MET A 666 11.37 26.43 17.23
N ILE A 667 12.28 27.20 16.65
CA ILE A 667 12.37 27.42 15.22
C ILE A 667 13.84 27.51 14.79
N PHE A 668 14.14 26.90 13.65
CA PHE A 668 15.44 26.92 12.99
C PHE A 668 15.23 27.23 11.52
N VAL A 669 15.99 28.19 11.02
CA VAL A 669 15.97 28.63 9.62
C VAL A 669 17.42 28.75 9.14
N GLY A 670 17.68 28.26 7.94
CA GLY A 670 19.00 28.36 7.31
C GLY A 670 18.94 28.22 5.79
N PRO A 671 20.01 28.56 5.07
CA PRO A 671 20.03 28.53 3.60
C PRO A 671 20.15 27.11 3.03
N THR A 672 20.51 26.12 3.85
CA THR A 672 20.71 24.72 3.45
C THR A 672 19.66 23.80 4.06
N PRO A 673 19.39 22.63 3.45
CA PRO A 673 18.43 21.67 4.00
C PRO A 673 18.92 20.99 5.29
N THR A 674 20.17 21.22 5.70
CA THR A 674 20.79 20.64 6.90
C THR A 674 20.35 21.42 8.14
N LEU A 675 19.25 20.99 8.74
CA LEU A 675 18.71 21.51 10.00
C LEU A 675 19.01 20.56 11.16
N PRO A 676 18.93 21.02 12.43
CA PRO A 676 19.19 20.16 13.57
C PRO A 676 18.28 18.93 13.62
N ALA A 677 18.82 17.82 14.11
CA ALA A 677 18.08 16.58 14.29
C ALA A 677 16.90 16.80 15.27
N PRO A 678 15.65 16.50 14.86
CA PRO A 678 14.49 16.76 15.71
C PRO A 678 14.48 16.01 17.04
N GLU A 679 15.18 14.89 17.17
CA GLU A 679 15.09 13.98 18.32
C GLU A 679 15.49 14.66 19.63
N TRP A 680 16.66 15.32 19.65
CA TRP A 680 17.10 16.05 20.83
C TRP A 680 16.20 17.26 21.14
N LEU A 681 15.71 17.93 20.10
CA LEU A 681 14.78 19.06 20.26
C LEU A 681 13.46 18.59 20.89
N LYS A 682 12.91 17.47 20.42
CA LYS A 682 11.69 16.85 20.96
C LYS A 682 11.84 16.53 22.44
N SER A 683 12.98 15.98 22.87
CA SER A 683 13.21 15.64 24.27
C SER A 683 13.22 16.86 25.20
N GLN A 684 13.54 18.06 24.69
CA GLN A 684 13.47 19.28 25.50
C GLN A 684 12.01 19.70 25.81
N PHE A 685 11.05 19.35 24.95
CA PHE A 685 9.63 19.61 25.20
C PHE A 685 9.01 18.66 26.24
N GLU A 686 9.70 17.59 26.62
CA GLU A 686 9.27 16.68 27.69
C GLU A 686 9.62 17.22 29.09
N ARG A 687 10.53 18.20 29.15
CA ARG A 687 10.92 18.87 30.40
C ARG A 687 9.87 19.89 30.83
N THR A 688 9.61 19.94 32.14
CA THR A 688 8.68 20.91 32.74
C THR A 688 9.28 22.32 32.79
N VAL A 689 10.57 22.44 33.05
CA VAL A 689 11.31 23.71 33.09
C VAL A 689 12.69 23.52 32.46
N ILE A 690 13.13 24.50 31.67
CA ILE A 690 14.49 24.58 31.14
C ILE A 690 15.33 25.54 31.99
N PRO A 691 16.37 25.04 32.71
CA PRO A 691 17.26 25.87 33.49
C PRO A 691 17.94 26.94 32.64
N VAL A 692 18.12 28.14 33.20
CA VAL A 692 18.71 29.29 32.48
C VAL A 692 20.07 28.96 31.86
N ALA A 693 20.91 28.19 32.56
CA ALA A 693 22.21 27.76 32.09
C ALA A 693 22.16 26.90 30.81
N GLU A 694 21.08 26.15 30.60
CA GLU A 694 20.90 25.24 29.46
C GLU A 694 20.17 25.89 28.29
N ARG A 695 19.55 27.06 28.48
CA ARG A 695 18.75 27.75 27.45
C ARG A 695 19.54 28.06 26.18
N ARG A 696 20.86 28.27 26.27
CA ARG A 696 21.73 28.46 25.09
C ARG A 696 21.81 27.20 24.21
N ALA A 697 21.68 26.01 24.80
CA ALA A 697 21.69 24.74 24.06
C ALA A 697 20.50 24.67 23.09
N LEU A 698 19.36 25.25 23.48
CA LEU A 698 18.16 25.31 22.64
C LEU A 698 18.45 26.01 21.31
N LEU A 699 19.17 27.13 21.33
CA LEU A 699 19.58 27.85 20.11
C LEU A 699 20.70 27.13 19.36
N ALA A 700 21.56 26.36 20.05
CA ALA A 700 22.56 25.52 19.40
C ALA A 700 21.92 24.35 18.63
N GLY A 701 20.74 23.90 19.06
CA GLY A 701 20.02 22.76 18.49
C GLY A 701 20.64 21.40 18.82
N ARG A 702 21.51 21.35 19.83
CA ARG A 702 22.24 20.15 20.29
C ARG A 702 22.68 20.31 21.76
N PRO A 703 23.00 19.21 22.47
CA PRO A 703 23.58 19.29 23.80
C PRO A 703 24.90 20.09 23.81
N ILE A 704 25.16 20.88 24.85
CA ILE A 704 26.42 21.63 25.02
C ILE A 704 27.55 20.69 25.50
N GLN A 705 27.23 19.65 26.27
CA GLN A 705 28.17 18.64 26.76
C GLN A 705 27.71 17.25 26.30
N GLY A 706 28.48 16.61 25.42
CA GLY A 706 28.65 15.15 25.18
C GLY A 706 27.49 14.14 25.29
N GLY A 707 26.23 14.55 25.45
CA GLY A 707 25.10 13.64 25.60
C GLY A 707 24.87 12.84 24.33
N SER A 708 24.76 11.52 24.43
CA SER A 708 24.59 10.65 23.28
C SER A 708 23.28 10.99 22.56
N GLU A 709 23.38 11.45 21.32
CA GLU A 709 22.22 11.54 20.43
C GLU A 709 21.68 10.11 20.20
N GLU A 710 20.40 9.85 20.51
CA GLU A 710 19.79 8.53 20.23
C GLU A 710 19.76 8.19 18.73
N GLY A 711 19.97 9.18 17.85
CA GLY A 711 19.85 9.05 16.41
C GLY A 711 18.39 8.83 15.95
N PRO A 712 18.15 8.68 14.64
CA PRO A 712 16.81 8.47 14.11
C PRO A 712 16.16 7.19 14.67
N VAL A 713 14.84 7.22 14.91
CA VAL A 713 14.08 6.07 15.40
C VAL A 713 14.06 4.96 14.36
N VAL A 714 14.65 3.82 14.71
CA VAL A 714 14.67 2.61 13.87
C VAL A 714 13.48 1.71 14.19
N CYS A 715 13.17 1.47 15.47
CA CYS A 715 12.04 0.65 15.89
C CYS A 715 10.91 1.51 16.49
N VAL A 716 9.80 1.67 15.75
CA VAL A 716 8.64 2.46 16.20
C VAL A 716 7.85 1.77 17.33
N CYS A 717 7.75 0.43 17.31
CA CYS A 717 7.02 -0.32 18.35
C CYS A 717 7.56 -0.09 19.77
N PHE A 718 8.89 0.04 19.89
CA PHE A 718 9.56 0.19 21.18
C PHE A 718 10.33 1.52 21.30
N GLN A 719 10.20 2.40 20.31
CA GLN A 719 10.84 3.72 20.25
C GLN A 719 12.37 3.64 20.44
N VAL A 720 13.04 2.76 19.67
CA VAL A 720 14.49 2.55 19.76
C VAL A 720 15.20 3.27 18.61
N GLY A 721 16.15 4.15 18.96
CA GLY A 721 16.99 4.92 18.03
C GLY A 721 18.22 4.16 17.50
N ALA A 722 18.74 4.61 16.36
CA ALA A 722 19.89 4.02 15.67
C ALA A 722 21.16 3.99 16.53
N ALA A 723 21.41 5.02 17.34
CA ALA A 723 22.60 5.08 18.18
C ALA A 723 22.54 4.07 19.33
N ARG A 724 21.36 3.86 19.93
CA ARG A 724 21.17 2.84 20.97
C ARG A 724 21.35 1.43 20.43
N ILE A 725 20.93 1.19 19.19
CA ILE A 725 21.19 -0.06 18.47
C ILE A 725 22.70 -0.20 18.20
N ALA A 726 23.35 0.85 17.71
CA ALA A 726 24.79 0.83 17.45
C ALA A 726 25.62 0.58 18.73
N ALA A 727 25.22 1.16 19.87
CA ALA A 727 25.84 0.90 21.17
C ALA A 727 25.65 -0.57 21.59
N ALA A 728 24.43 -1.11 21.48
CA ALA A 728 24.17 -2.52 21.75
C ALA A 728 25.01 -3.46 20.86
N ILE A 729 25.19 -3.12 19.57
CA ILE A 729 26.05 -3.87 18.64
C ILE A 729 27.51 -3.80 19.08
N ALA A 730 28.01 -2.61 19.43
CA ALA A 730 29.38 -2.41 19.90
C ALA A 730 29.66 -3.21 21.19
N GLU A 731 28.66 -3.34 22.05
CA GLU A 731 28.71 -4.10 23.31
C GLU A 731 28.41 -5.61 23.14
N GLY A 732 28.27 -6.12 21.91
CA GLY A 732 28.23 -7.55 21.64
C GLY A 732 26.89 -8.13 21.17
N SER A 733 25.83 -7.34 21.03
CA SER A 733 24.58 -7.77 20.39
C SER A 733 24.73 -7.86 18.87
N ARG A 734 25.46 -8.87 18.39
CA ARG A 734 25.83 -9.08 16.98
C ARG A 734 24.81 -9.85 16.13
N THR A 735 23.63 -10.17 16.67
CA THR A 735 22.53 -10.78 15.93
C THR A 735 21.22 -10.07 16.27
N ILE A 736 20.20 -10.21 15.41
CA ILE A 736 18.90 -9.57 15.63
C ILE A 736 18.23 -10.13 16.89
N GLU A 737 18.38 -11.42 17.18
CA GLU A 737 17.84 -12.05 18.38
C GLU A 737 18.46 -11.42 19.63
N LYS A 738 19.78 -11.16 19.62
CA LYS A 738 20.47 -10.49 20.73
C LYS A 738 20.13 -9.01 20.85
N ILE A 739 19.88 -8.31 19.74
CA ILE A 739 19.37 -6.93 19.75
C ILE A 739 17.94 -6.91 20.30
N GLY A 740 17.09 -7.84 19.86
CA GLY A 740 15.70 -7.98 20.26
C GLY A 740 15.55 -8.35 21.73
N ALA A 741 16.36 -9.26 22.25
CA ALA A 741 16.38 -9.61 23.67
C ALA A 741 16.77 -8.42 24.56
N ARG A 742 17.67 -7.56 24.07
CA ARG A 742 18.19 -6.42 24.84
C ARG A 742 17.32 -5.16 24.74
N LEU A 743 16.80 -4.86 23.57
CA LEU A 743 16.13 -3.59 23.24
C LEU A 743 14.66 -3.74 22.86
N GLY A 744 14.16 -4.97 22.69
CA GLY A 744 12.85 -5.26 22.09
C GLY A 744 12.79 -5.02 20.58
N ALA A 745 13.79 -4.36 19.97
CA ALA A 745 13.78 -4.05 18.55
C ALA A 745 13.77 -5.34 17.70
N GLY A 746 12.79 -5.44 16.78
CA GLY A 746 12.62 -6.59 15.90
C GLY A 746 11.62 -7.65 16.37
N THR A 747 11.12 -7.59 17.62
CA THR A 747 10.34 -8.70 18.21
C THR A 747 8.81 -8.58 18.10
N ASN A 748 8.27 -7.37 17.94
CA ASN A 748 6.81 -7.14 17.87
C ASN A 748 6.28 -7.23 16.43
N CYS A 749 6.30 -6.13 15.67
CA CYS A 749 5.82 -6.13 14.28
C CYS A 749 6.89 -6.52 13.23
N GLY A 750 8.15 -6.66 13.62
CA GLY A 750 9.27 -6.99 12.71
C GLY A 750 9.66 -5.93 11.68
N SER A 751 8.91 -4.84 11.53
CA SER A 751 9.10 -3.88 10.42
C SER A 751 10.47 -3.16 10.41
N CYS A 752 11.17 -3.16 11.54
CA CYS A 752 12.52 -2.60 11.69
C CYS A 752 13.66 -3.61 11.43
N VAL A 753 13.36 -4.90 11.32
CA VAL A 753 14.35 -5.98 11.14
C VAL A 753 15.31 -5.71 9.97
N PRO A 754 14.86 -5.25 8.79
CA PRO A 754 15.77 -4.92 7.69
C PRO A 754 16.77 -3.80 8.04
N GLU A 755 16.31 -2.73 8.68
CA GLU A 755 17.22 -1.67 9.17
C GLU A 755 18.24 -2.20 10.19
N LEU A 756 17.83 -3.15 11.06
CA LEU A 756 18.76 -3.81 11.99
C LEU A 756 19.84 -4.61 11.25
N HIS A 757 19.47 -5.33 10.18
CA HIS A 757 20.44 -6.02 9.33
C HIS A 757 21.45 -5.03 8.70
N ARG A 758 20.98 -3.89 8.19
CA ARG A 758 21.87 -2.86 7.64
C ARG A 758 22.84 -2.29 8.68
N LEU A 759 22.36 -1.99 9.88
CA LEU A 759 23.21 -1.50 10.97
C LEU A 759 24.25 -2.54 11.42
N LEU A 760 23.87 -3.82 11.47
CA LEU A 760 24.79 -4.93 11.75
C LEU A 760 25.85 -5.07 10.64
N ALA A 761 25.45 -5.02 9.38
CA ALA A 761 26.35 -5.15 8.24
C ALA A 761 27.34 -3.98 8.16
N ALA A 762 26.90 -2.75 8.43
CA ALA A 762 27.75 -1.56 8.43
C ALA A 762 28.84 -1.56 9.52
N LYS A 763 28.71 -2.42 10.54
CA LYS A 763 29.65 -2.54 11.67
C LYS A 763 30.38 -3.89 11.70
N ALA A 764 30.16 -4.77 10.73
CA ALA A 764 30.95 -5.99 10.56
C ALA A 764 32.37 -5.61 10.10
N PRO A 765 33.45 -6.19 10.68
CA PRO A 765 34.79 -5.97 10.18
C PRO A 765 34.88 -6.44 8.72
N THR A 766 35.33 -5.57 7.83
CA THR A 766 35.62 -5.92 6.43
C THR A 766 36.63 -7.07 6.42
N PRO A 767 36.45 -8.14 5.62
CA PRO A 767 37.48 -9.15 5.49
C PRO A 767 38.73 -8.47 4.91
N LYS A 768 39.84 -8.47 5.64
CA LYS A 768 41.14 -8.09 5.08
C LYS A 768 41.41 -9.04 3.91
N SER A 769 41.67 -8.49 2.72
CA SER A 769 42.16 -9.28 1.59
C SER A 769 43.46 -9.96 1.99
N ALA A 770 43.45 -11.29 1.99
CA ALA A 770 44.67 -12.09 2.09
C ALA A 770 45.40 -12.03 0.75
N ALA A 771 46.17 -10.97 0.54
CA ALA A 771 47.18 -10.87 -0.51
C ALA A 771 48.17 -9.80 -0.08
N GLU A 772 49.30 -10.23 0.46
CA GLU A 772 50.63 -9.56 0.55
C GLU A 772 51.40 -10.05 1.78
N SER A 773 52.00 -11.23 1.67
CA SER A 773 53.23 -11.57 2.40
C SER A 773 53.91 -12.77 1.75
N ALA A 774 54.52 -12.56 0.59
CA ALA A 774 55.49 -13.50 0.04
C ALA A 774 56.48 -12.75 -0.85
N HIS A 775 57.33 -11.92 -0.23
CA HIS A 775 58.63 -11.55 -0.77
C HIS A 775 59.45 -10.90 0.33
N GLU A 776 60.44 -11.61 0.88
CA GLU A 776 61.84 -11.18 0.93
C GLU A 776 62.75 -12.36 1.34
N PRO A 777 64.05 -12.32 0.98
CA PRO A 777 64.84 -13.52 0.70
C PRO A 777 65.86 -13.86 1.79
N ALA A 778 66.07 -15.17 1.99
CA ALA A 778 67.35 -15.84 2.25
C ALA A 778 67.14 -17.35 2.12
#